data_AF-A0A7V6DEW2-F1
#
_entry.id   AF-A0A7V6DEW2-F1
#
_cell.length_a   1.000
_cell.length_b   1.000
_cell.length_c   1.000
_cell.angle_alpha   90.00
_cell.angle_beta   90.00
_cell.angle_gamma   90.00
#
_symmetry.space_group_name_H-M   'P 1'
#
loop_
_entity.id
_entity.type
_entity.pdbx_description
1 polymer ?
#
loop_
_entity_poly.entity_id
_entity_poly.type
_entity_poly.pdbx_seq_one_letter_code
_entity_poly.pdbx_strand_id
1 'polypeptide(L)'
;MAALVTFLFFLSGLVALAYQIVWVRVLGLLVGNSLWATVAVVAAYMGGMAAGSALVASRAGRLRHHVRLYAAAEAVAAAAALLTPLAAGLLSRIVAHLGAEPLAGWGLPLLGRLAVSWCFLALPTVAMGATLPLLVERVRAMAGLVPRVASLYSVNTLGAVAGIVVTAFFALPSLGERATLSAAALVGFGVAAVAWWAEPRLPAPPPAPTPSGPPATTWLAFPALFGFVALACEMVWTRILLLHLGSRVYTFAIILAVYLAGIALGAALVERGATAPRAALARWQLGLAACLALQVPLLSHFGDLLEGVVGALRPVGFAGLQVALAVAVAVVLLPPTVAFGASFPLAVGAYPAAGSAGRRTGAVAAANTLGGIAGTVSGPLLLVPLLGSQRTLLVAALGCGAAAALLAGSVALRRIAMLALVPLAGVLVLVPPDVVLRGAAVVAEGTTEALWESASATVVVRRVDDARGTWRSLELNGVNVAGTSPELWAIQRLQGHLPLLLHPHPQSVLHIGFGSGGTAWAVAQHPVRRIVIAEISPEVLAVSRRFFADVNHGVLADPRVQVLLNDGRNVLLAGRERFDVILSDSIHPVYAGNSTLYTREYFAQCAARLGPDGVVSMWLPMYSLAPASYLAILRAFADVFPGTCVWYDPVVLNEFTVVTGTRHAGPVRLRWEALADPALQTTLAEAGASTPEALGAMLLLSPREVAALVAHTAPHVDDLPEVEYRSGRILAREASWRANFQLLMRARARHDPFAGFPGNWSAAAEVRDRALAAHDQALARRVASR
;
A
#
# COMPACT_ATOMS: atom_id res chain seq x y z
N MET A 1 -12.63 22.29 -31.74
CA MET A 1 -11.73 21.19 -32.15
C MET A 1 -10.54 21.02 -31.21
N ALA A 2 -9.72 22.06 -30.96
CA ALA A 2 -8.66 22.00 -29.93
C ALA A 2 -9.23 21.63 -28.55
N ALA A 3 -10.33 22.28 -28.14
CA ALA A 3 -11.04 21.93 -26.90
C ALA A 3 -11.52 20.47 -26.84
N LEU A 4 -11.89 19.87 -27.98
CA LEU A 4 -12.30 18.46 -28.03
C LEU A 4 -11.10 17.55 -27.76
N VAL A 5 -9.96 17.77 -28.43
CA VAL A 5 -8.74 16.98 -28.21
C VAL A 5 -8.26 17.12 -26.76
N THR A 6 -8.27 18.33 -26.22
CA THR A 6 -7.94 18.60 -24.82
C THR A 6 -8.87 17.87 -23.85
N PHE A 7 -10.19 17.88 -24.10
CA PHE A 7 -11.15 17.14 -23.28
C PHE A 7 -11.00 15.62 -23.38
N LEU A 8 -10.77 15.09 -24.58
CA LEU A 8 -10.46 13.66 -24.76
C LEU A 8 -9.20 13.26 -24.00
N PHE A 9 -8.21 14.15 -23.92
CA PHE A 9 -6.98 13.89 -23.20
C PHE A 9 -7.14 14.01 -21.67
N PHE A 10 -8.07 14.85 -21.19
CA PHE A 10 -8.52 14.82 -19.80
C PHE A 10 -9.13 13.45 -19.44
N LEU A 11 -10.04 12.95 -20.28
CA LEU A 11 -10.68 11.65 -20.06
C LEU A 11 -9.67 10.48 -20.14
N SER A 12 -8.71 10.54 -21.06
CA SER A 12 -7.59 9.59 -21.13
C SER A 12 -6.81 9.56 -19.81
N GLY A 13 -6.44 10.72 -19.27
CA GLY A 13 -5.78 10.82 -17.97
C GLY A 13 -6.60 10.21 -16.82
N LEU A 14 -7.92 10.44 -16.81
CA LEU A 14 -8.85 9.87 -15.83
C LEU A 14 -8.83 8.34 -15.87
N VAL A 15 -8.99 7.74 -17.05
CA VAL A 15 -9.04 6.27 -17.18
C VAL A 15 -7.67 5.64 -16.99
N ALA A 16 -6.59 6.30 -17.41
CA ALA A 16 -5.22 5.86 -17.21
C ALA A 16 -4.90 5.61 -15.73
N LEU A 17 -5.29 6.54 -14.85
CA LEU A 17 -5.07 6.40 -13.41
C LEU A 17 -6.02 5.39 -12.78
N ALA A 18 -7.26 5.29 -13.27
CA ALA A 18 -8.16 4.22 -12.85
C ALA A 18 -7.56 2.84 -13.14
N TYR A 19 -7.02 2.62 -14.34
CA TYR A 19 -6.33 1.37 -14.69
C TYR A 19 -5.12 1.12 -13.79
N GLN A 20 -4.27 2.13 -13.58
CA GLN A 20 -3.07 1.99 -12.77
C GLN A 20 -3.40 1.57 -11.32
N ILE A 21 -4.38 2.22 -10.69
CA ILE A 21 -4.78 1.91 -9.30
C ILE A 21 -5.26 0.46 -9.19
N VAL A 22 -6.10 0.00 -10.13
CA VAL A 22 -6.62 -1.38 -10.08
C VAL A 22 -5.53 -2.40 -10.45
N TRP A 23 -4.71 -2.14 -11.47
CA TRP A 23 -3.63 -3.04 -11.86
C TRP A 23 -2.58 -3.23 -10.77
N VAL A 24 -2.27 -2.19 -9.98
CA VAL A 24 -1.38 -2.34 -8.81
C VAL A 24 -1.98 -3.31 -7.80
N ARG A 25 -3.29 -3.28 -7.54
CA ARG A 25 -3.96 -4.22 -6.62
C ARG A 25 -3.94 -5.65 -7.17
N VAL A 26 -4.36 -5.83 -8.43
CA VAL A 26 -4.39 -7.14 -9.10
C VAL A 26 -3.00 -7.78 -9.14
N LEU A 27 -1.96 -7.00 -9.46
CA LEU A 27 -0.59 -7.49 -9.48
C LEU A 27 -0.02 -7.70 -8.08
N GLY A 28 -0.47 -6.95 -7.07
CA GLY A 28 -0.15 -7.19 -5.66
C GLY A 28 -0.58 -8.59 -5.21
N LEU A 29 -1.74 -9.08 -5.66
CA LEU A 29 -2.19 -10.46 -5.39
C LEU A 29 -1.31 -11.54 -6.04
N LEU A 30 -0.59 -11.20 -7.11
CA LEU A 30 0.24 -12.13 -7.90
C LEU A 30 1.71 -12.09 -7.47
N VAL A 31 2.27 -10.90 -7.30
CA VAL A 31 3.69 -10.69 -6.98
C VAL A 31 3.90 -10.62 -5.48
N GLY A 32 2.85 -10.32 -4.71
CA GLY A 32 2.87 -10.10 -3.25
C GLY A 32 2.78 -8.62 -2.90
N ASN A 33 2.42 -8.33 -1.65
CA ASN A 33 2.36 -6.95 -1.14
C ASN A 33 3.67 -6.52 -0.47
N SER A 34 4.81 -6.89 -1.07
CA SER A 34 6.13 -6.48 -0.59
C SER A 34 6.62 -5.21 -1.28
N LEU A 35 7.62 -4.54 -0.69
CA LEU A 35 8.31 -3.41 -1.32
C LEU A 35 8.86 -3.81 -2.69
N TRP A 36 9.53 -4.97 -2.75
CA TRP A 36 10.16 -5.48 -3.97
C TRP A 36 9.14 -5.66 -5.09
N ALA A 37 7.97 -6.22 -4.76
CA ALA A 37 6.86 -6.38 -5.69
C ALA A 37 6.30 -5.04 -6.17
N THR A 38 6.14 -4.08 -5.26
CA THR A 38 5.60 -2.75 -5.60
C THR A 38 6.56 -1.98 -6.50
N VAL A 39 7.84 -1.89 -6.13
CA VAL A 39 8.90 -1.21 -6.90
C VAL A 39 9.00 -1.80 -8.30
N ALA A 40 8.95 -3.13 -8.40
CA ALA A 40 8.95 -3.87 -9.64
C ALA A 40 7.78 -3.53 -10.57
N VAL A 41 6.55 -3.58 -10.05
CA VAL A 41 5.34 -3.30 -10.82
C VAL A 41 5.35 -1.87 -11.34
N VAL A 42 5.75 -0.90 -10.50
CA VAL A 42 5.88 0.50 -10.92
C VAL A 42 6.98 0.67 -11.96
N ALA A 43 8.15 0.04 -11.77
CA ALA A 43 9.24 0.07 -12.74
C ALA A 43 8.83 -0.53 -14.09
N ALA A 44 8.08 -1.64 -14.09
CA ALA A 44 7.54 -2.24 -15.30
C ALA A 44 6.55 -1.31 -16.02
N TYR A 45 5.63 -0.71 -15.26
CA TYR A 45 4.63 0.22 -15.77
C TYR A 45 5.28 1.47 -16.41
N MET A 46 6.21 2.09 -15.68
CA MET A 46 6.97 3.24 -16.19
C MET A 46 7.90 2.84 -17.34
N GLY A 47 8.48 1.65 -17.31
CA GLY A 47 9.34 1.12 -18.39
C GLY A 47 8.59 1.02 -19.71
N GLY A 48 7.35 0.53 -19.69
CA GLY A 48 6.51 0.53 -20.88
C GLY A 48 6.14 1.94 -21.35
N MET A 49 5.80 2.86 -20.44
CA MET A 49 5.55 4.27 -20.82
C MET A 49 6.78 4.92 -21.49
N ALA A 50 7.98 4.69 -20.94
CA ALA A 50 9.23 5.17 -21.53
C ALA A 50 9.46 4.59 -22.92
N ALA A 51 9.23 3.28 -23.09
CA ALA A 51 9.33 2.59 -24.37
C ALA A 51 8.34 3.15 -25.40
N GLY A 52 7.08 3.40 -25.02
CA GLY A 52 6.08 4.03 -25.88
C GLY A 52 6.47 5.44 -26.35
N SER A 53 6.97 6.26 -25.43
CA SER A 53 7.47 7.60 -25.75
C SER A 53 8.70 7.55 -26.68
N ALA A 54 9.64 6.64 -26.43
CA ALA A 54 10.81 6.43 -27.28
C ALA A 54 10.44 5.89 -28.67
N LEU A 55 9.42 5.04 -28.75
CA LEU A 55 8.88 4.49 -29.99
C LEU A 55 8.37 5.61 -30.90
N VAL A 56 7.55 6.51 -30.35
CA VAL A 56 7.06 7.67 -31.10
C VAL A 56 8.22 8.58 -31.46
N ALA A 57 9.17 8.82 -30.56
CA ALA A 57 10.33 9.67 -30.84
C ALA A 57 11.19 9.17 -32.00
N SER A 58 11.43 7.86 -32.07
CA SER A 58 12.22 7.23 -33.13
C SER A 58 11.51 7.21 -34.49
N ARG A 59 10.17 7.24 -34.50
CA ARG A 59 9.35 7.13 -35.72
C ARG A 59 8.66 8.42 -36.14
N ALA A 60 8.72 9.50 -35.36
CA ALA A 60 7.90 10.69 -35.52
C ALA A 60 7.84 11.25 -36.96
N GLY A 61 8.97 11.27 -37.68
CA GLY A 61 9.02 11.74 -39.07
C GLY A 61 8.33 10.84 -40.12
N ARG A 62 7.95 9.62 -39.76
CA ARG A 62 7.26 8.64 -40.63
C ARG A 62 5.80 8.44 -40.25
N LEU A 63 5.37 8.93 -39.08
CA LEU A 63 4.02 8.71 -38.59
C LEU A 63 3.02 9.57 -39.36
N ARG A 64 1.95 8.94 -39.81
CA ARG A 64 0.77 9.57 -40.39
C ARG A 64 -0.42 9.29 -39.47
N HIS A 65 -1.44 10.14 -39.53
CA HIS A 65 -2.67 9.96 -38.75
C HIS A 65 -2.49 9.87 -37.22
N HIS A 66 -1.78 10.85 -36.64
CA HIS A 66 -1.45 10.92 -35.22
C HIS A 66 -2.63 10.69 -34.26
N VAL A 67 -3.84 11.20 -34.57
CA VAL A 67 -5.00 11.04 -33.67
C VAL A 67 -5.63 9.66 -33.81
N ARG A 68 -5.53 9.00 -34.97
CA ARG A 68 -5.89 7.57 -35.10
C ARG A 68 -4.91 6.66 -34.37
N LEU A 69 -3.61 6.98 -34.38
CA LEU A 69 -2.62 6.25 -33.59
C LEU A 69 -2.87 6.43 -32.09
N TYR A 70 -3.22 7.65 -31.66
CA TYR A 70 -3.68 7.91 -30.29
C TYR A 70 -4.94 7.09 -29.96
N ALA A 71 -5.95 7.11 -30.82
CA ALA A 71 -7.16 6.31 -30.65
C ALA A 71 -6.87 4.81 -30.55
N ALA A 72 -5.96 4.29 -31.38
CA ALA A 72 -5.52 2.89 -31.30
C ALA A 72 -4.81 2.59 -29.96
N ALA A 73 -3.96 3.51 -29.49
CA ALA A 73 -3.32 3.37 -28.19
C ALA A 73 -4.32 3.32 -27.03
N GLU A 74 -5.31 4.23 -27.03
CA GLU A 74 -6.40 4.23 -26.04
C GLU A 74 -7.23 2.94 -26.09
N ALA A 75 -7.57 2.46 -27.30
CA ALA A 75 -8.31 1.21 -27.48
C ALA A 75 -7.51 -0.01 -26.97
N VAL A 76 -6.19 -0.04 -27.18
CA VAL A 76 -5.32 -1.11 -26.66
C VAL A 76 -5.29 -1.10 -25.13
N ALA A 77 -5.15 0.08 -24.51
CA ALA A 77 -5.16 0.20 -23.06
C ALA A 77 -6.53 -0.22 -22.47
N ALA A 78 -7.64 0.22 -23.08
CA ALA A 78 -9.00 -0.16 -22.67
C ALA A 78 -9.27 -1.67 -22.86
N ALA A 79 -8.80 -2.27 -23.96
CA ALA A 79 -8.91 -3.71 -24.18
C ALA A 79 -8.11 -4.51 -23.14
N ALA A 80 -6.89 -4.09 -22.82
CA ALA A 80 -6.08 -4.70 -21.77
C ALA A 80 -6.79 -4.61 -20.41
N ALA A 81 -7.42 -3.47 -20.09
CA ALA A 81 -8.20 -3.28 -18.88
C ALA A 81 -9.35 -4.30 -18.79
N LEU A 82 -10.14 -4.51 -19.85
CA LEU A 82 -11.20 -5.52 -19.88
C LEU A 82 -10.69 -6.96 -19.77
N LEU A 83 -9.52 -7.25 -20.33
CA LEU A 83 -8.92 -8.60 -20.29
C LEU A 83 -8.21 -8.89 -18.96
N THR A 84 -8.05 -7.90 -18.08
CA THR A 84 -7.37 -8.04 -16.78
C THR A 84 -7.86 -9.24 -15.96
N PRO A 85 -9.17 -9.53 -15.79
CA PRO A 85 -9.61 -10.65 -14.96
C PRO A 85 -9.21 -12.01 -15.52
N LEU A 86 -9.26 -12.16 -16.85
CA LEU A 86 -8.82 -13.38 -17.54
C LEU A 86 -7.30 -13.54 -17.43
N ALA A 87 -6.57 -12.44 -17.64
CA ALA A 87 -5.12 -12.42 -17.49
C ALA A 87 -4.71 -12.79 -16.06
N ALA A 88 -5.30 -12.15 -15.03
CA ALA A 88 -5.00 -12.44 -13.63
C ALA A 88 -5.17 -13.93 -13.28
N GLY A 89 -6.26 -14.56 -13.75
CA GLY A 89 -6.47 -16.00 -13.54
C GLY A 89 -5.41 -16.89 -14.20
N LEU A 90 -4.91 -16.51 -15.38
CA LEU A 90 -3.81 -17.21 -16.05
C LEU A 90 -2.48 -16.97 -15.34
N LEU A 91 -2.18 -15.71 -15.00
CA LEU A 91 -0.95 -15.31 -14.34
C LEU A 91 -0.82 -15.96 -12.95
N SER A 92 -1.90 -16.08 -12.18
CA SER A 92 -1.90 -16.80 -10.90
C SER A 92 -1.41 -18.23 -11.04
N ARG A 93 -1.81 -18.94 -12.11
CA ARG A 93 -1.35 -20.32 -12.37
C ARG A 93 0.13 -20.36 -12.72
N ILE A 94 0.59 -19.44 -13.56
CA ILE A 94 2.01 -19.33 -13.94
C ILE A 94 2.87 -19.05 -12.71
N VAL A 95 2.46 -18.07 -11.90
CA VAL A 95 3.17 -17.68 -10.68
C VAL A 95 3.21 -18.82 -9.67
N ALA A 96 2.15 -19.62 -9.54
CA ALA A 96 2.14 -20.78 -8.67
C ALA A 96 3.22 -21.83 -9.04
N HIS A 97 3.68 -21.86 -10.29
CA HIS A 97 4.77 -22.73 -10.73
C HIS A 97 6.18 -22.17 -10.46
N LEU A 98 6.31 -20.89 -10.11
CA LEU A 98 7.62 -20.24 -9.84
C LEU A 98 8.18 -20.53 -8.44
N GLY A 99 7.39 -21.16 -7.56
CA GLY A 99 7.79 -21.54 -6.21
C GLY A 99 7.59 -20.45 -5.14
N ALA A 100 7.67 -20.89 -3.88
CA ALA A 100 7.47 -20.07 -2.68
C ALA A 100 8.78 -19.57 -2.05
N GLU A 101 9.92 -19.82 -2.70
CA GLU A 101 11.24 -19.39 -2.26
C GLU A 101 11.28 -17.89 -1.91
N PRO A 102 12.11 -17.47 -0.94
CA PRO A 102 12.08 -16.11 -0.40
C PRO A 102 12.18 -15.03 -1.49
N LEU A 103 11.25 -14.07 -1.45
CA LEU A 103 11.29 -12.88 -2.32
C LEU A 103 12.25 -11.80 -1.81
N ALA A 104 12.86 -12.02 -0.64
CA ALA A 104 13.77 -11.08 0.00
C ALA A 104 15.13 -10.89 -0.71
N GLY A 105 15.30 -11.43 -1.93
CA GLY A 105 16.49 -11.24 -2.76
C GLY A 105 16.19 -11.24 -4.26
N TRP A 106 17.17 -10.80 -5.05
CA TRP A 106 17.13 -10.78 -6.53
C TRP A 106 17.24 -12.18 -7.16
N GLY A 107 16.45 -13.13 -6.67
CA GLY A 107 16.44 -14.51 -7.11
C GLY A 107 15.58 -14.75 -8.36
N LEU A 108 15.75 -15.94 -8.94
CA LEU A 108 14.95 -16.44 -10.06
C LEU A 108 13.42 -16.36 -9.85
N PRO A 109 12.88 -16.64 -8.63
CA PRO A 109 11.44 -16.50 -8.36
C PRO A 109 10.94 -15.07 -8.45
N LEU A 110 11.70 -14.09 -7.91
CA LEU A 110 11.37 -12.67 -8.04
C LEU A 110 11.42 -12.29 -9.51
N LEU A 111 12.55 -12.53 -10.20
CA LEU A 111 12.73 -12.24 -11.63
C LEU A 111 11.63 -12.85 -12.51
N GLY A 112 11.19 -14.09 -12.22
CA GLY A 112 10.08 -14.73 -12.93
C GLY A 112 8.76 -13.99 -12.73
N ARG A 113 8.45 -13.57 -11.49
CA ARG A 113 7.26 -12.75 -11.19
C ARG A 113 7.35 -11.36 -11.82
N LEU A 114 8.56 -10.78 -11.89
CA LEU A 114 8.81 -9.52 -12.62
C LEU A 114 8.48 -9.67 -14.10
N ALA A 115 8.99 -10.73 -14.73
CA ALA A 115 8.76 -11.01 -16.13
C ALA A 115 7.26 -11.17 -16.42
N VAL A 116 6.53 -11.87 -15.53
CA VAL A 116 5.08 -12.02 -15.62
C VAL A 116 4.36 -10.65 -15.58
N SER A 117 4.68 -9.81 -14.60
CA SER A 117 4.09 -8.46 -14.49
C SER A 117 4.43 -7.59 -15.69
N TRP A 118 5.67 -7.68 -16.19
CA TRP A 118 6.12 -6.93 -17.36
C TRP A 118 5.41 -7.39 -18.63
N CYS A 119 5.27 -8.70 -18.86
CA CYS A 119 4.53 -9.25 -20.00
C CYS A 119 3.07 -8.79 -20.02
N PHE A 120 2.42 -8.68 -18.86
CA PHE A 120 1.07 -8.18 -18.76
C PHE A 120 0.98 -6.66 -19.01
N LEU A 121 1.84 -5.88 -18.35
CA LEU A 121 1.76 -4.41 -18.40
C LEU A 121 2.38 -3.79 -19.65
N ALA A 122 3.34 -4.45 -20.31
CA ALA A 122 4.13 -3.83 -21.38
C ALA A 122 3.25 -3.27 -22.51
N LEU A 123 2.28 -4.04 -22.99
CA LEU A 123 1.41 -3.61 -24.08
C LEU A 123 0.57 -2.37 -23.75
N PRO A 124 -0.27 -2.36 -22.68
CA PRO A 124 -1.05 -1.18 -22.34
C PRO A 124 -0.18 0.03 -22.00
N THR A 125 0.93 -0.17 -21.28
CA THR A 125 1.75 0.96 -20.83
C THR A 125 2.59 1.57 -21.95
N VAL A 126 3.04 0.77 -22.93
CA VAL A 126 3.63 1.28 -24.19
C VAL A 126 2.61 2.11 -24.96
N ALA A 127 1.35 1.66 -25.03
CA ALA A 127 0.29 2.43 -25.67
C ALA A 127 0.06 3.77 -24.94
N MET A 128 -0.08 3.75 -23.61
CA MET A 128 -0.25 4.94 -22.79
C MET A 128 0.93 5.91 -22.92
N GLY A 129 2.16 5.41 -22.96
CA GLY A 129 3.37 6.21 -23.15
C GLY A 129 3.48 6.89 -24.52
N ALA A 130 2.77 6.39 -25.54
CA ALA A 130 2.75 6.96 -26.88
C ALA A 130 1.79 8.16 -27.03
N THR A 131 0.80 8.31 -26.14
CA THR A 131 -0.33 9.24 -26.29
C THR A 131 0.10 10.71 -26.38
N LEU A 132 0.86 11.21 -25.41
CA LEU A 132 1.28 12.62 -25.35
C LEU A 132 2.15 13.02 -26.56
N PRO A 133 3.22 12.29 -26.92
CA PRO A 133 4.02 12.63 -28.10
C PRO A 133 3.22 12.64 -29.42
N LEU A 134 2.21 11.77 -29.55
CA LEU A 134 1.34 11.74 -30.73
C LEU A 134 0.43 12.98 -30.81
N LEU A 135 -0.18 13.40 -29.71
CA LEU A 135 -1.11 14.53 -29.69
C LEU A 135 -0.41 15.89 -29.86
N VAL A 136 0.81 16.03 -29.33
CA VAL A 136 1.61 17.27 -29.44
C VAL A 136 1.89 17.66 -30.90
N GLU A 137 1.91 16.72 -31.85
CA GLU A 137 2.08 17.02 -33.28
C GLU A 137 0.84 17.69 -33.91
N ARG A 138 -0.35 17.46 -33.34
CA ARG A 138 -1.63 17.89 -33.94
C ARG A 138 -2.28 19.08 -33.26
N VAL A 139 -2.03 19.30 -31.98
CA VAL A 139 -2.66 20.40 -31.25
C VAL A 139 -1.97 21.72 -31.60
N ARG A 140 -2.60 22.53 -32.46
CA ARG A 140 -2.16 23.91 -32.70
C ARG A 140 -2.62 24.80 -31.56
N ALA A 141 -1.68 25.29 -30.75
CA ALA A 141 -1.86 26.51 -29.96
C ALA A 141 -1.07 27.65 -30.62
N MET A 142 -1.58 28.88 -30.53
CA MET A 142 -1.03 30.08 -31.14
C MET A 142 0.35 30.53 -30.59
N ALA A 143 1.03 29.76 -29.73
CA ALA A 143 2.11 30.25 -28.86
C ALA A 143 3.37 29.35 -28.72
N GLY A 144 3.66 28.44 -29.66
CA GLY A 144 4.92 27.66 -29.66
C GLY A 144 4.88 26.31 -28.93
N LEU A 145 6.03 25.63 -28.82
CA LEU A 145 6.13 24.23 -28.34
C LEU A 145 5.87 24.09 -26.84
N VAL A 146 6.43 24.98 -26.00
CA VAL A 146 6.28 24.91 -24.54
C VAL A 146 4.81 25.04 -24.12
N PRO A 147 4.04 26.07 -24.55
CA PRO A 147 2.63 26.18 -24.18
C PRO A 147 1.78 24.98 -24.61
N ARG A 148 2.06 24.42 -25.79
CA ARG A 148 1.34 23.26 -26.30
C ARG A 148 1.54 22.02 -25.42
N VAL A 149 2.79 21.72 -25.07
CA VAL A 149 3.12 20.58 -24.21
C VAL A 149 2.60 20.81 -22.81
N ALA A 150 2.75 22.04 -22.28
CA ALA A 150 2.25 22.45 -20.98
C ALA A 150 0.73 22.26 -20.85
N SER A 151 -0.04 22.72 -21.82
CA SER A 151 -1.51 22.62 -21.84
C SER A 151 -1.98 21.16 -21.84
N LEU A 152 -1.45 20.34 -22.75
CA LEU A 152 -1.82 18.92 -22.84
C LEU A 152 -1.40 18.15 -21.59
N TYR A 153 -0.16 18.34 -21.14
CA TYR A 153 0.35 17.67 -19.95
C TYR A 153 -0.43 18.05 -18.69
N SER A 154 -0.75 19.33 -18.52
CA SER A 154 -1.59 19.81 -17.42
C SER A 154 -2.97 19.16 -17.43
N VAL A 155 -3.67 19.21 -18.56
CA VAL A 155 -5.06 18.71 -18.66
C VAL A 155 -5.15 17.21 -18.46
N ASN A 156 -4.23 16.43 -19.03
CA ASN A 156 -4.17 14.99 -18.78
C ASN A 156 -3.85 14.69 -17.31
N THR A 157 -2.96 15.45 -16.70
CA THR A 157 -2.62 15.28 -15.28
C THR A 157 -3.78 15.69 -14.36
N LEU A 158 -4.60 16.70 -14.72
CA LEU A 158 -5.85 17.00 -14.02
C LEU A 158 -6.87 15.86 -14.18
N GLY A 159 -6.93 15.26 -15.37
CA GLY A 159 -7.71 14.04 -15.61
C GLY A 159 -7.29 12.92 -14.68
N ALA A 160 -5.99 12.69 -14.55
CA ALA A 160 -5.39 11.74 -13.62
C ALA A 160 -5.78 11.99 -12.15
N VAL A 161 -5.76 13.25 -11.69
CA VAL A 161 -6.24 13.63 -10.35
C VAL A 161 -7.72 13.25 -10.16
N ALA A 162 -8.58 13.58 -11.15
CA ALA A 162 -9.99 13.18 -11.12
C ALA A 162 -10.13 11.65 -11.12
N GLY A 163 -9.31 10.93 -11.89
CA GLY A 163 -9.24 9.47 -11.91
C GLY A 163 -8.94 8.87 -10.54
N ILE A 164 -7.98 9.44 -9.80
CA ILE A 164 -7.66 8.99 -8.43
C ILE A 164 -8.85 9.21 -7.50
N VAL A 165 -9.44 10.40 -7.52
CA VAL A 165 -10.58 10.73 -6.64
C VAL A 165 -11.78 9.84 -6.95
N VAL A 166 -12.18 9.73 -8.22
CA VAL A 166 -13.30 8.89 -8.64
C VAL A 166 -13.04 7.42 -8.30
N THR A 167 -11.85 6.91 -8.59
CA THR A 167 -11.52 5.50 -8.40
C THR A 167 -11.43 5.12 -6.92
N ALA A 168 -10.63 5.84 -6.14
CA ALA A 168 -10.36 5.50 -4.75
C ALA A 168 -11.51 5.84 -3.80
N PHE A 169 -12.24 6.93 -4.03
CA PHE A 169 -13.30 7.36 -3.10
C PHE A 169 -14.69 6.82 -3.47
N PHE A 170 -14.92 6.48 -4.74
CA PHE A 170 -16.26 6.11 -5.22
C PHE A 170 -16.29 4.76 -5.91
N ALA A 171 -15.53 4.55 -6.99
CA ALA A 171 -15.66 3.37 -7.85
C ALA A 171 -15.24 2.08 -7.13
N LEU A 172 -14.02 1.99 -6.58
CA LEU A 172 -13.56 0.78 -5.90
C LEU A 172 -14.40 0.41 -4.67
N PRO A 173 -14.76 1.35 -3.76
CA PRO A 173 -15.61 1.03 -2.61
C PRO A 173 -17.03 0.54 -2.95
N SER A 174 -17.55 0.84 -4.14
CA SER A 174 -18.95 0.58 -4.51
C SER A 174 -19.12 -0.49 -5.59
N LEU A 175 -18.21 -0.53 -6.55
CA LEU A 175 -18.28 -1.39 -7.74
C LEU A 175 -17.31 -2.59 -7.66
N GLY A 176 -16.23 -2.48 -6.88
CA GLY A 176 -15.14 -3.46 -6.91
C GLY A 176 -14.20 -3.27 -8.12
N GLU A 177 -13.18 -4.13 -8.21
CA GLU A 177 -12.07 -4.01 -9.16
C GLU A 177 -12.53 -4.24 -10.62
N ARG A 178 -13.25 -5.34 -10.90
CA ARG A 178 -13.72 -5.68 -12.25
C ARG A 178 -14.65 -4.64 -12.85
N ALA A 179 -15.66 -4.21 -12.10
CA ALA A 179 -16.63 -3.26 -12.61
C ALA A 179 -16.03 -1.84 -12.75
N THR A 180 -15.10 -1.46 -11.87
CA THR A 180 -14.32 -0.22 -12.02
C THR A 180 -13.49 -0.23 -13.30
N LEU A 181 -12.75 -1.32 -13.56
CA LEU A 181 -11.98 -1.47 -14.81
C LEU A 181 -12.89 -1.46 -16.04
N SER A 182 -14.04 -2.13 -15.97
CA SER A 182 -15.00 -2.18 -17.08
C SER A 182 -15.57 -0.80 -17.40
N ALA A 183 -15.95 -0.04 -16.36
CA ALA A 183 -16.44 1.33 -16.53
C ALA A 183 -15.36 2.26 -17.11
N ALA A 184 -14.13 2.18 -16.60
CA ALA A 184 -13.01 2.95 -17.13
C ALA A 184 -12.69 2.56 -18.59
N ALA A 185 -12.72 1.27 -18.92
CA ALA A 185 -12.52 0.77 -20.27
C ALA A 185 -13.57 1.27 -21.26
N LEU A 186 -14.85 1.31 -20.85
CA LEU A 186 -15.93 1.87 -21.68
C LEU A 186 -15.67 3.36 -22.00
N VAL A 187 -15.22 4.14 -21.01
CA VAL A 187 -14.82 5.54 -21.23
C VAL A 187 -13.61 5.60 -22.18
N GLY A 188 -12.60 4.75 -22.00
CA GLY A 188 -11.43 4.66 -22.88
C GLY A 188 -11.77 4.31 -24.34
N PHE A 189 -12.66 3.34 -24.56
CA PHE A 189 -13.17 3.04 -25.91
C PHE A 189 -13.98 4.19 -26.49
N GLY A 190 -14.75 4.90 -25.67
CA GLY A 190 -15.42 6.14 -26.08
C GLY A 190 -14.43 7.21 -26.55
N VAL A 191 -13.35 7.43 -25.79
CA VAL A 191 -12.26 8.34 -26.16
C VAL A 191 -11.63 7.91 -27.49
N ALA A 192 -11.32 6.61 -27.64
CA ALA A 192 -10.76 6.06 -28.87
C ALA A 192 -11.69 6.26 -30.07
N ALA A 193 -12.98 5.96 -29.94
CA ALA A 193 -13.96 6.09 -31.01
C ALA A 193 -14.12 7.56 -31.47
N VAL A 194 -14.25 8.49 -30.53
CA VAL A 194 -14.37 9.92 -30.85
C VAL A 194 -13.08 10.45 -31.48
N ALA A 195 -11.91 10.07 -30.97
CA ALA A 195 -10.62 10.45 -31.52
C ALA A 195 -10.43 9.91 -32.95
N TRP A 196 -10.81 8.66 -33.21
CA TRP A 196 -10.73 8.04 -34.52
C TRP A 196 -11.57 8.77 -35.57
N TRP A 197 -12.79 9.18 -35.18
CA TRP A 197 -13.71 9.94 -36.03
C TRP A 197 -13.32 11.41 -36.21
N ALA A 198 -12.62 12.00 -35.24
CA ALA A 198 -12.16 13.39 -35.32
C ALA A 198 -10.96 13.58 -36.26
N GLU A 199 -10.11 12.57 -36.47
CA GLU A 199 -8.88 12.66 -37.28
C GLU A 199 -9.06 13.31 -38.67
N PRO A 200 -10.04 12.92 -39.51
CA PRO A 200 -10.23 13.51 -40.84
C PRO A 200 -10.61 15.00 -40.80
N ARG A 201 -11.11 15.48 -39.66
CA ARG A 201 -11.57 16.86 -39.47
C ARG A 201 -10.48 17.78 -38.91
N LEU A 202 -9.30 17.23 -38.60
CA LEU A 202 -8.18 17.98 -38.04
C LEU A 202 -7.28 18.53 -39.15
N PRO A 203 -6.83 19.80 -39.04
CA PRO A 203 -5.84 20.35 -39.96
C PRO A 203 -4.59 19.48 -40.04
N ALA A 204 -3.95 19.46 -41.22
CA ALA A 204 -2.69 18.78 -41.40
C ALA A 204 -1.63 19.31 -40.42
N PRO A 205 -0.74 18.45 -39.88
CA PRO A 205 0.33 18.89 -39.01
C PRO A 205 1.29 19.79 -39.82
N PRO A 206 1.86 20.84 -39.22
CA PRO A 206 2.86 21.65 -39.90
C PRO A 206 4.06 20.77 -40.29
N PRO A 207 4.72 21.05 -41.44
CA PRO A 207 5.90 20.30 -41.86
C PRO A 207 6.98 20.39 -40.78
N ALA A 208 7.56 19.24 -40.43
CA ALA A 208 8.62 19.19 -39.44
C ALA A 208 9.85 19.95 -39.97
N PRO A 209 10.51 20.80 -39.16
CA PRO A 209 11.77 21.40 -39.57
C PRO A 209 12.78 20.29 -39.84
N THR A 210 13.56 20.46 -40.93
CA THR A 210 14.66 19.56 -41.26
C THR A 210 15.64 19.49 -40.08
N PRO A 211 16.10 18.29 -39.68
CA PRO A 211 17.04 18.16 -38.58
C PRO A 211 18.35 18.89 -38.92
N SER A 212 18.61 20.03 -38.29
CA SER A 212 19.91 20.71 -38.30
C SER A 212 20.72 20.24 -37.09
N GLY A 213 21.51 19.19 -37.28
CA GLY A 213 22.52 18.73 -36.32
C GLY A 213 22.19 17.43 -35.57
N PRO A 214 23.21 16.77 -34.99
CA PRO A 214 23.03 15.54 -34.21
C PRO A 214 22.24 15.83 -32.92
N PRO A 215 21.38 14.88 -32.47
CA PRO A 215 20.68 15.04 -31.20
C PRO A 215 21.70 15.14 -30.05
N ALA A 216 21.56 16.16 -29.21
CA ALA A 216 22.37 16.30 -27.99
C ALA A 216 21.89 15.30 -26.94
N THR A 217 22.29 14.03 -27.07
CA THR A 217 21.94 12.95 -26.14
C THR A 217 22.37 13.27 -24.70
N THR A 218 23.46 14.02 -24.53
CA THR A 218 23.91 14.53 -23.21
C THR A 218 22.89 15.43 -22.52
N TRP A 219 22.05 16.15 -23.27
CA TRP A 219 20.98 16.96 -22.67
C TRP A 219 19.94 16.10 -21.94
N LEU A 220 19.72 14.86 -22.40
CA LEU A 220 18.72 13.96 -21.81
C LEU A 220 19.07 13.55 -20.37
N ALA A 221 20.30 13.78 -19.91
CA ALA A 221 20.68 13.62 -18.51
C ALA A 221 19.88 14.54 -17.57
N PHE A 222 19.51 15.76 -18.00
CA PHE A 222 18.71 16.68 -17.20
C PHE A 222 17.28 16.18 -16.94
N PRO A 223 16.45 15.88 -17.96
CA PRO A 223 15.13 15.31 -17.72
C PRO A 223 15.21 13.96 -16.99
N ALA A 224 16.23 13.13 -17.23
CA ALA A 224 16.44 11.92 -16.44
C ALA A 224 16.69 12.24 -14.95
N LEU A 225 17.54 13.21 -14.63
CA LEU A 225 17.75 13.66 -13.25
C LEU A 225 16.45 14.21 -12.62
N PHE A 226 15.65 14.98 -13.37
CA PHE A 226 14.40 15.53 -12.85
C PHE A 226 13.39 14.43 -12.53
N GLY A 227 13.23 13.45 -13.44
CA GLY A 227 12.39 12.29 -13.19
C GLY A 227 12.88 11.47 -12.00
N PHE A 228 14.20 11.26 -11.90
CA PHE A 228 14.83 10.59 -10.76
C PHE A 228 14.49 11.27 -9.44
N VAL A 229 14.73 12.58 -9.35
CA VAL A 229 14.46 13.35 -8.14
C VAL A 229 12.96 13.34 -7.83
N ALA A 230 12.09 13.55 -8.82
CA ALA A 230 10.65 13.61 -8.65
C ALA A 230 10.08 12.33 -8.03
N LEU A 231 10.48 11.16 -8.54
CA LEU A 231 9.97 9.86 -8.09
C LEU A 231 10.68 9.37 -6.82
N ALA A 232 11.97 9.68 -6.62
CA ALA A 232 12.66 9.40 -5.38
C ALA A 232 12.05 10.20 -4.21
N CYS A 233 11.80 11.50 -4.42
CA CYS A 233 11.12 12.35 -3.44
C CYS A 233 9.70 11.87 -3.16
N GLU A 234 8.93 11.46 -4.18
CA GLU A 234 7.58 10.90 -3.99
C GLU A 234 7.59 9.69 -3.05
N MET A 235 8.53 8.76 -3.25
CA MET A 235 8.67 7.59 -2.38
C MET A 235 9.06 7.98 -0.94
N VAL A 236 9.97 8.94 -0.78
CA VAL A 236 10.40 9.43 0.54
C VAL A 236 9.27 10.18 1.27
N TRP A 237 8.55 11.08 0.59
CA TRP A 237 7.42 11.80 1.17
C TRP A 237 6.30 10.88 1.58
N THR A 238 5.98 9.90 0.76
CA THR A 238 4.95 8.91 1.10
C THR A 238 5.33 8.23 2.41
N ARG A 239 6.59 7.78 2.56
CA ARG A 239 7.05 7.15 3.81
C ARG A 239 6.93 8.05 5.03
N ILE A 240 7.38 9.31 4.93
CA ILE A 240 7.33 10.27 6.05
C ILE A 240 5.87 10.58 6.42
N LEU A 241 5.04 10.92 5.44
CA LEU A 241 3.65 11.34 5.67
C LEU A 241 2.79 10.20 6.24
N LEU A 242 3.06 8.95 5.87
CA LEU A 242 2.38 7.79 6.45
C LEU A 242 2.60 7.65 7.96
N LEU A 243 3.71 8.14 8.50
CA LEU A 243 3.97 8.16 9.96
C LEU A 243 3.06 9.13 10.72
N HIS A 244 2.45 10.10 10.03
CA HIS A 244 1.50 11.04 10.62
C HIS A 244 0.05 10.68 10.29
N LEU A 245 -0.21 10.27 9.04
CA LEU A 245 -1.55 10.11 8.50
C LEU A 245 -2.07 8.65 8.64
N GLY A 246 -1.18 7.70 8.89
CA GLY A 246 -1.47 6.26 8.94
C GLY A 246 -1.58 5.62 7.55
N SER A 247 -1.34 4.30 7.51
CA SER A 247 -1.27 3.47 6.28
C SER A 247 -2.63 3.05 5.70
N ARG A 248 -3.52 4.01 5.45
CA ARG A 248 -4.86 3.79 4.85
C ARG A 248 -4.88 4.09 3.34
N VAL A 249 -5.76 3.42 2.60
CA VAL A 249 -5.93 3.63 1.13
C VAL A 249 -6.19 5.09 0.73
N TYR A 250 -6.98 5.82 1.53
CA TYR A 250 -7.30 7.22 1.24
C TYR A 250 -6.10 8.15 1.42
N THR A 251 -5.18 7.83 2.34
CA THR A 251 -3.94 8.59 2.54
C THR A 251 -3.07 8.54 1.30
N PHE A 252 -2.87 7.34 0.72
CA PHE A 252 -2.13 7.19 -0.53
C PHE A 252 -2.81 7.95 -1.68
N ALA A 253 -4.13 7.87 -1.79
CA ALA A 253 -4.89 8.58 -2.81
C ALA A 253 -4.76 10.11 -2.68
N ILE A 254 -4.78 10.65 -1.46
CA ILE A 254 -4.59 12.09 -1.19
C ILE A 254 -3.18 12.53 -1.59
N ILE A 255 -2.14 11.82 -1.14
CA ILE A 255 -0.74 12.15 -1.45
C ILE A 255 -0.55 12.18 -2.96
N LEU A 256 -0.99 11.15 -3.67
CA LEU A 256 -0.86 11.06 -5.13
C LEU A 256 -1.69 12.14 -5.85
N ALA A 257 -2.93 12.39 -5.41
CA ALA A 257 -3.78 13.42 -6.01
C ALA A 257 -3.19 14.82 -5.85
N VAL A 258 -2.68 15.16 -4.66
CA VAL A 258 -2.02 16.44 -4.40
C VAL A 258 -0.73 16.56 -5.21
N TYR A 259 0.08 15.51 -5.26
CA TYR A 259 1.31 15.48 -6.03
C TYR A 259 1.06 15.75 -7.52
N LEU A 260 0.09 15.06 -8.12
CA LEU A 260 -0.29 15.26 -9.52
C LEU A 260 -0.98 16.62 -9.75
N ALA A 261 -1.79 17.11 -8.81
CA ALA A 261 -2.37 18.45 -8.89
C ALA A 261 -1.29 19.53 -8.94
N GLY A 262 -0.22 19.38 -8.16
CA GLY A 262 0.95 20.25 -8.23
C GLY A 262 1.65 20.17 -9.57
N ILE A 263 1.88 18.97 -10.11
CA ILE A 263 2.45 18.79 -11.47
C ILE A 263 1.58 19.48 -12.53
N ALA A 264 0.26 19.30 -12.47
CA ALA A 264 -0.67 19.93 -13.40
C ALA A 264 -0.62 21.46 -13.30
N LEU A 265 -0.63 22.00 -12.08
CA LEU A 265 -0.53 23.44 -11.83
C LEU A 265 0.81 24.00 -12.34
N GLY A 266 1.92 23.33 -12.08
CA GLY A 266 3.24 23.70 -12.58
C GLY A 266 3.31 23.77 -14.09
N ALA A 267 2.74 22.77 -14.76
CA ALA A 267 2.63 22.75 -16.22
C ALA A 267 1.76 23.93 -16.72
N ALA A 268 0.61 24.19 -16.10
CA ALA A 268 -0.26 25.32 -16.46
C ALA A 268 0.44 26.69 -16.27
N LEU A 269 1.26 26.86 -15.23
CA LEU A 269 1.97 28.12 -14.97
C LEU A 269 2.96 28.48 -16.08
N VAL A 270 3.57 27.49 -16.73
CA VAL A 270 4.51 27.70 -17.86
C VAL A 270 3.82 27.74 -19.22
N GLU A 271 2.49 27.56 -19.27
CA GLU A 271 1.69 27.64 -20.50
C GLU A 271 1.70 29.06 -21.09
N ARG A 272 1.86 30.11 -20.27
CA ARG A 272 1.91 31.51 -20.73
C ARG A 272 3.17 31.86 -21.55
N GLY A 273 4.07 30.90 -21.77
CA GLY A 273 5.21 31.01 -22.67
C GLY A 273 6.48 31.51 -21.98
N ALA A 274 7.51 30.67 -21.94
CA ALA A 274 8.86 31.08 -21.54
C ALA A 274 9.68 31.43 -22.80
N THR A 275 10.08 32.69 -22.94
CA THR A 275 10.92 33.18 -24.06
C THR A 275 12.30 32.54 -24.07
N ALA A 276 12.81 32.12 -22.90
CA ALA A 276 14.06 31.38 -22.74
C ALA A 276 13.85 30.11 -21.89
N PRO A 277 13.40 28.99 -22.49
CA PRO A 277 13.04 27.76 -21.76
C PRO A 277 14.15 27.23 -20.86
N ARG A 278 15.41 27.29 -21.31
CA ARG A 278 16.58 26.85 -20.55
C ARG A 278 16.82 27.69 -19.29
N ALA A 279 16.75 29.02 -19.41
CA ALA A 279 16.92 29.92 -18.26
C ALA A 279 15.71 29.87 -17.30
N ALA A 280 14.51 29.67 -17.82
CA ALA A 280 13.33 29.40 -17.01
C ALA A 280 13.48 28.08 -16.23
N LEU A 281 13.93 27.01 -16.89
CA LEU A 281 14.19 25.72 -16.25
C LEU A 281 15.22 25.86 -15.12
N ALA A 282 16.31 26.60 -15.33
CA ALA A 282 17.30 26.87 -14.29
C ALA A 282 16.70 27.56 -13.06
N ARG A 283 15.82 28.54 -13.24
CA ARG A 283 15.13 29.22 -12.13
C ARG A 283 14.18 28.29 -11.37
N TRP A 284 13.42 27.46 -12.09
CA TRP A 284 12.53 26.47 -11.46
C TRP A 284 13.31 25.39 -10.70
N GLN A 285 14.46 24.95 -11.21
CA GLN A 285 15.34 24.00 -10.52
C GLN A 285 15.97 24.61 -9.26
N LEU A 286 16.32 25.91 -9.29
CA LEU A 286 16.79 26.63 -8.11
C LEU A 286 15.68 26.76 -7.05
N GLY A 287 14.45 27.10 -7.48
CA GLY A 287 13.29 27.15 -6.60
C GLY A 287 12.96 25.79 -5.98
N LEU A 288 13.03 24.72 -6.78
CA LEU A 288 12.86 23.35 -6.32
C LEU A 288 13.89 22.97 -5.25
N ALA A 289 15.18 23.29 -5.47
CA ALA A 289 16.22 23.06 -4.47
C ALA A 289 15.91 23.74 -3.13
N ALA A 290 15.44 25.00 -3.18
CA ALA A 290 15.01 25.72 -1.98
C ALA A 290 13.78 25.09 -1.32
N CYS A 291 12.76 24.69 -2.10
CA CYS A 291 11.58 24.01 -1.57
C CYS A 291 11.93 22.69 -0.89
N LEU A 292 12.77 21.86 -1.50
CA LEU A 292 13.22 20.59 -0.92
C LEU A 292 14.03 20.80 0.38
N ALA A 293 14.83 21.87 0.46
CA ALA A 293 15.52 22.23 1.71
C ALA A 293 14.54 22.64 2.82
N LEU A 294 13.51 23.43 2.48
CA LEU A 294 12.47 23.87 3.41
C LEU A 294 11.56 22.73 3.89
N GLN A 295 11.58 21.57 3.23
CA GLN A 295 10.77 20.43 3.68
C GLN A 295 11.24 19.84 4.99
N VAL A 296 12.53 19.95 5.35
CA VAL A 296 13.03 19.42 6.62
C VAL A 296 12.26 20.02 7.81
N PRO A 297 12.22 21.35 8.00
CA PRO A 297 11.43 21.95 9.07
C PRO A 297 9.92 21.80 8.89
N LEU A 298 9.39 21.78 7.66
CA LEU A 298 7.95 21.61 7.42
C LEU A 298 7.46 20.21 7.81
N LEU A 299 8.22 19.17 7.46
CA LEU A 299 7.86 17.78 7.77
C LEU A 299 8.09 17.47 9.25
N SER A 300 9.11 18.05 9.90
CA SER A 300 9.31 17.86 11.34
C SER A 300 8.20 18.47 12.21
N HIS A 301 7.45 19.45 11.68
CA HIS A 301 6.30 20.06 12.36
C HIS A 301 4.98 19.76 11.64
N PHE A 302 4.93 18.69 10.85
CA PHE A 302 3.72 18.34 10.11
C PHE A 302 2.55 17.98 11.03
N GLY A 303 2.83 17.42 12.22
CA GLY A 303 1.82 17.18 13.26
C GLY A 303 1.11 18.47 13.67
N ASP A 304 1.88 19.52 14.02
CA ASP A 304 1.35 20.83 14.41
C ASP A 304 0.58 21.50 13.26
N LEU A 305 1.10 21.40 12.03
CA LEU A 305 0.41 21.87 10.84
C LEU A 305 -0.95 21.18 10.68
N LEU A 306 -0.98 19.85 10.83
CA LEU A 306 -2.19 19.07 10.70
C LEU A 306 -3.21 19.45 11.78
N GLU A 307 -2.77 19.59 13.03
CA GLU A 307 -3.62 20.04 14.14
C GLU A 307 -4.19 21.43 13.87
N GLY A 308 -3.36 22.38 13.43
CA GLY A 308 -3.79 23.73 13.07
C GLY A 308 -4.81 23.76 11.93
N VAL A 309 -4.61 22.95 10.88
CA VAL A 309 -5.56 22.83 9.76
C VAL A 309 -6.88 22.20 10.20
N VAL A 310 -6.83 21.14 11.01
CA VAL A 310 -8.03 20.50 11.56
C VAL A 310 -8.78 21.45 12.49
N GLY A 311 -8.08 22.20 13.35
CA GLY A 311 -8.66 23.21 14.23
C GLY A 311 -9.31 24.38 13.48
N ALA A 312 -8.71 24.81 12.37
CA ALA A 312 -9.23 25.89 11.53
C ALA A 312 -10.46 25.46 10.70
N LEU A 313 -10.41 24.27 10.07
CA LEU A 313 -11.47 23.78 9.20
C LEU A 313 -12.63 23.13 9.96
N ARG A 314 -12.39 22.67 11.21
CA ARG A 314 -13.36 21.95 12.06
C ARG A 314 -14.12 20.88 11.27
N PRO A 315 -13.41 19.92 10.67
CA PRO A 315 -14.01 18.98 9.73
C PRO A 315 -15.10 18.14 10.40
N VAL A 316 -16.26 18.06 9.76
CA VAL A 316 -17.37 17.18 10.19
C VAL A 316 -17.40 15.93 9.30
N GLY A 317 -17.38 14.77 9.95
CA GLY A 317 -17.47 13.47 9.29
C GLY A 317 -16.25 13.12 8.43
N PHE A 318 -16.35 12.02 7.69
CA PHE A 318 -15.25 11.47 6.91
C PHE A 318 -14.77 12.44 5.81
N ALA A 319 -15.68 12.96 4.98
CA ALA A 319 -15.31 13.81 3.85
C ALA A 319 -14.62 15.10 4.31
N GLY A 320 -15.11 15.75 5.36
CA GLY A 320 -14.46 16.92 5.95
C GLY A 320 -13.04 16.61 6.40
N LEU A 321 -12.82 15.48 7.07
CA LEU A 321 -11.49 15.09 7.52
C LEU A 321 -10.54 14.86 6.34
N GLN A 322 -11.00 14.19 5.28
CA GLN A 322 -10.18 13.96 4.09
C GLN A 322 -9.78 15.27 3.41
N VAL A 323 -10.66 16.28 3.39
CA VAL A 323 -10.32 17.63 2.90
C VAL A 323 -9.26 18.28 3.79
N ALA A 324 -9.39 18.21 5.12
CA ALA A 324 -8.39 18.75 6.03
C ALA A 324 -7.01 18.09 5.84
N LEU A 325 -6.97 16.76 5.72
CA LEU A 325 -5.74 16.03 5.43
C LEU A 325 -5.15 16.44 4.07
N ALA A 326 -5.99 16.58 3.03
CA ALA A 326 -5.54 17.02 1.71
C ALA A 326 -4.97 18.44 1.73
N VAL A 327 -5.55 19.36 2.51
CA VAL A 327 -5.03 20.73 2.68
C VAL A 327 -3.66 20.70 3.38
N ALA A 328 -3.52 19.94 4.48
CA ALA A 328 -2.24 19.82 5.19
C ALA A 328 -1.15 19.23 4.27
N VAL A 329 -1.45 18.16 3.54
CA VAL A 329 -0.54 17.56 2.55
C VAL A 329 -0.21 18.54 1.42
N ALA A 330 -1.18 19.31 0.95
CA ALA A 330 -1.00 20.31 -0.10
C ALA A 330 -0.03 21.42 0.29
N VAL A 331 -0.06 21.90 1.53
CA VAL A 331 0.88 22.93 2.04
C VAL A 331 2.33 22.46 1.87
N VAL A 332 2.61 21.18 2.11
CA VAL A 332 3.98 20.63 2.05
C VAL A 332 4.37 20.19 0.64
N LEU A 333 3.46 19.56 -0.10
CA LEU A 333 3.79 18.91 -1.37
C LEU A 333 3.57 19.81 -2.60
N LEU A 334 2.63 20.77 -2.59
CA LEU A 334 2.37 21.59 -3.77
C LEU A 334 3.60 22.40 -4.21
N PRO A 335 4.36 23.10 -3.35
CA PRO A 335 5.47 23.94 -3.82
C PRO A 335 6.52 23.20 -4.66
N PRO A 336 7.10 22.07 -4.22
CA PRO A 336 8.07 21.34 -5.05
C PRO A 336 7.41 20.62 -6.24
N THR A 337 6.18 20.11 -6.11
CA THR A 337 5.51 19.40 -7.22
C THR A 337 5.09 20.33 -8.35
N VAL A 338 4.76 21.58 -8.05
CA VAL A 338 4.60 22.66 -9.04
C VAL A 338 5.91 22.88 -9.80
N ALA A 339 7.07 22.88 -9.12
CA ALA A 339 8.35 23.01 -9.80
C ALA A 339 8.68 21.78 -10.68
N PHE A 340 8.31 20.57 -10.27
CA PHE A 340 8.39 19.37 -11.13
C PHE A 340 7.49 19.51 -12.37
N GLY A 341 6.24 19.95 -12.19
CA GLY A 341 5.29 20.18 -13.28
C GLY A 341 5.77 21.18 -14.32
N ALA A 342 6.39 22.28 -13.87
CA ALA A 342 6.99 23.28 -14.75
C ALA A 342 8.23 22.75 -15.50
N SER A 343 8.98 21.85 -14.88
CA SER A 343 10.26 21.37 -15.41
C SER A 343 10.11 20.57 -16.70
N PHE A 344 9.06 19.75 -16.83
CA PHE A 344 8.89 18.90 -18.02
C PHE A 344 8.64 19.69 -19.32
N PRO A 345 7.64 20.58 -19.43
CA PRO A 345 7.43 21.38 -20.65
C PRO A 345 8.63 22.27 -20.99
N LEU A 346 9.31 22.81 -19.97
CA LEU A 346 10.52 23.62 -20.16
C LEU A 346 11.71 22.79 -20.67
N ALA A 347 11.89 21.56 -20.17
CA ALA A 347 12.91 20.64 -20.66
C ALA A 347 12.68 20.25 -22.13
N VAL A 348 11.41 20.04 -22.53
CA VAL A 348 11.05 19.84 -23.94
C VAL A 348 11.41 21.06 -24.79
N GLY A 349 11.05 22.26 -24.32
CA GLY A 349 11.36 23.52 -24.99
C GLY A 349 12.86 23.83 -25.11
N ALA A 350 13.65 23.41 -24.13
CA ALA A 350 15.09 23.63 -24.07
C ALA A 350 15.92 22.54 -24.78
N TYR A 351 15.32 21.40 -25.14
CA TYR A 351 16.02 20.32 -25.83
C TYR A 351 16.52 20.78 -27.22
N PRO A 352 17.84 20.79 -27.47
CA PRO A 352 18.43 21.44 -28.64
C PRO A 352 18.37 20.60 -29.93
N ALA A 353 17.34 19.76 -30.09
CA ALA A 353 17.17 18.94 -31.29
C ALA A 353 16.24 19.62 -32.31
N ALA A 354 16.69 19.69 -33.56
CA ALA A 354 15.85 19.99 -34.71
C ALA A 354 15.06 18.72 -35.11
N GLY A 355 13.75 18.87 -35.30
CA GLY A 355 12.85 17.78 -35.62
C GLY A 355 11.41 18.09 -35.20
N SER A 356 10.53 17.12 -35.40
CA SER A 356 9.12 17.26 -35.10
C SER A 356 8.85 17.41 -33.59
N ALA A 357 7.71 18.00 -33.22
CA ALA A 357 7.39 18.31 -31.83
C ALA A 357 7.28 17.04 -30.97
N GLY A 358 6.69 15.99 -31.53
CA GLY A 358 6.57 14.66 -30.96
C GLY A 358 7.91 13.95 -30.78
N ARG A 359 8.90 14.18 -31.65
CA ARG A 359 10.26 13.64 -31.44
C ARG A 359 10.90 14.23 -30.19
N ARG A 360 10.81 15.54 -30.02
CA ARG A 360 11.38 16.25 -28.86
C ARG A 360 10.66 15.83 -27.57
N THR A 361 9.33 15.85 -27.58
CA THR A 361 8.52 15.43 -26.43
C THR A 361 8.77 13.98 -26.07
N GLY A 362 8.77 13.06 -27.03
CA GLY A 362 8.98 11.63 -26.78
C GLY A 362 10.38 11.31 -26.24
N ALA A 363 11.44 11.96 -26.74
CA ALA A 363 12.80 11.74 -26.24
C ALA A 363 12.97 12.24 -24.80
N VAL A 364 12.45 13.44 -24.50
CA VAL A 364 12.50 14.01 -23.14
C VAL A 364 11.61 13.23 -22.18
N ALA A 365 10.42 12.78 -22.61
CA ALA A 365 9.54 11.94 -21.82
C ALA A 365 10.19 10.59 -21.50
N ALA A 366 10.76 9.91 -22.50
CA ALA A 366 11.46 8.65 -22.28
C ALA A 366 12.63 8.80 -21.29
N ALA A 367 13.45 9.84 -21.43
CA ALA A 367 14.55 10.12 -20.50
C ALA A 367 14.06 10.41 -19.08
N ASN A 368 13.03 11.26 -18.95
CA ASN A 368 12.40 11.57 -17.66
C ASN A 368 11.83 10.32 -16.99
N THR A 369 11.11 9.49 -17.73
CA THR A 369 10.53 8.26 -17.20
C THR A 369 11.59 7.23 -16.82
N LEU A 370 12.67 7.07 -17.59
CA LEU A 370 13.80 6.21 -17.23
C LEU A 370 14.49 6.68 -15.95
N GLY A 371 14.70 7.99 -15.83
CA GLY A 371 15.17 8.61 -14.60
C GLY A 371 14.24 8.34 -13.43
N GLY A 372 12.93 8.48 -13.63
CA GLY A 372 11.89 8.16 -12.66
C GLY A 372 11.94 6.72 -12.19
N ILE A 373 12.11 5.75 -13.09
CA ILE A 373 12.31 4.33 -12.74
C ILE A 373 13.53 4.17 -11.83
N ALA A 374 14.66 4.77 -12.21
CA ALA A 374 15.86 4.73 -11.38
C ALA A 374 15.58 5.33 -9.99
N GLY A 375 14.86 6.45 -9.90
CA GLY A 375 14.48 7.09 -8.64
C GLY A 375 13.53 6.24 -7.78
N THR A 376 12.52 5.61 -8.38
CA THR A 376 11.59 4.69 -7.72
C THR A 376 12.29 3.45 -7.16
N VAL A 377 13.29 2.93 -7.88
CA VAL A 377 14.06 1.75 -7.44
C VAL A 377 15.09 2.16 -6.39
N SER A 378 15.96 3.13 -6.68
CA SER A 378 17.07 3.48 -5.80
C SER A 378 16.63 4.27 -4.57
N GLY A 379 15.54 5.04 -4.64
CA GLY A 379 15.03 5.84 -3.51
C GLY A 379 14.83 4.99 -2.25
N PRO A 380 13.85 4.06 -2.24
CA PRO A 380 13.59 3.21 -1.09
C PRO A 380 14.64 2.11 -0.89
N LEU A 381 15.26 1.56 -1.94
CA LEU A 381 16.17 0.40 -1.81
C LEU A 381 17.63 0.75 -1.50
N LEU A 382 18.09 1.96 -1.85
CA LEU A 382 19.49 2.36 -1.71
C LEU A 382 19.62 3.67 -0.91
N LEU A 383 18.94 4.73 -1.32
CA LEU A 383 19.13 6.05 -0.73
C LEU A 383 18.60 6.13 0.71
N VAL A 384 17.39 5.64 0.97
CA VAL A 384 16.81 5.64 2.32
C VAL A 384 17.63 4.77 3.30
N PRO A 385 18.00 3.53 2.99
CA PRO A 385 18.83 2.72 3.90
C PRO A 385 20.22 3.31 4.16
N LEU A 386 20.84 3.98 3.18
CA LEU A 386 22.19 4.52 3.31
C LEU A 386 22.24 5.92 3.95
N LEU A 387 21.28 6.78 3.61
CA LEU A 387 21.29 8.20 3.97
C LEU A 387 20.19 8.56 4.97
N GLY A 388 19.12 7.78 5.05
CA GLY A 388 17.85 8.15 5.67
C GLY A 388 16.99 9.02 4.75
N SER A 389 15.70 9.11 5.06
CA SER A 389 14.72 9.89 4.30
C SER A 389 15.06 11.38 4.25
N GLN A 390 15.43 11.97 5.40
CA GLN A 390 15.75 13.40 5.50
C GLN A 390 16.93 13.79 4.60
N ARG A 391 18.05 13.07 4.69
CA ARG A 391 19.25 13.39 3.89
C ARG A 391 19.02 13.08 2.41
N THR A 392 18.18 12.10 2.09
CA THR A 392 17.79 11.84 0.69
C THR A 392 17.12 13.06 0.06
N LEU A 393 16.21 13.75 0.77
CA LEU A 393 15.61 15.01 0.29
C LEU A 393 16.65 16.13 0.11
N LEU A 394 17.61 16.25 1.02
CA LEU A 394 18.67 17.26 0.94
C LEU A 394 19.67 16.98 -0.19
N VAL A 395 20.02 15.72 -0.44
CA VAL A 395 20.85 15.31 -1.59
C VAL A 395 20.11 15.57 -2.91
N ALA A 396 18.81 15.28 -2.97
CA ALA A 396 17.97 15.65 -4.11
C ALA A 396 17.96 17.17 -4.34
N ALA A 397 17.85 17.96 -3.27
CA ALA A 397 17.94 19.42 -3.33
C ALA A 397 19.30 19.89 -3.91
N LEU A 398 20.42 19.27 -3.49
CA LEU A 398 21.76 19.58 -4.02
C LEU A 398 21.84 19.27 -5.51
N GLY A 399 21.28 18.13 -5.93
CA GLY A 399 21.18 17.75 -7.34
C GLY A 399 20.42 18.78 -8.18
N CYS A 400 19.29 19.27 -7.69
CA CYS A 400 18.52 20.33 -8.34
C CYS A 400 19.27 21.66 -8.40
N GLY A 401 19.97 22.05 -7.33
CA GLY A 401 20.79 23.27 -7.30
C GLY A 401 21.97 23.20 -8.27
N ALA A 402 22.64 22.04 -8.37
CA ALA A 402 23.69 21.80 -9.33
C ALA A 402 23.16 21.84 -10.78
N ALA A 403 22.00 21.23 -11.03
CA ALA A 403 21.33 21.32 -12.32
C ALA A 403 21.00 22.78 -12.68
N ALA A 404 20.49 23.57 -11.73
CA ALA A 404 20.22 24.99 -11.93
C ALA A 404 21.48 25.77 -12.34
N ALA A 405 22.62 25.51 -11.71
CA ALA A 405 23.90 26.14 -12.05
C ALA A 405 24.38 25.78 -13.47
N LEU A 406 24.24 24.52 -13.87
CA LEU A 406 24.62 24.02 -15.21
C LEU A 406 23.68 24.51 -16.32
N LEU A 407 22.42 24.77 -15.98
CA LEU A 407 21.40 25.24 -16.91
C LEU A 407 21.37 26.77 -17.03
N ALA A 408 21.98 27.49 -16.09
CA ALA A 408 21.95 28.94 -16.02
C ALA A 408 22.44 29.59 -17.32
N GLY A 409 21.57 30.41 -17.93
CA GLY A 409 21.89 31.18 -19.14
C GLY A 409 22.69 32.46 -18.87
N SER A 410 22.90 32.84 -17.61
CA SER A 410 23.65 34.04 -17.22
C SER A 410 24.64 33.74 -16.09
N VAL A 411 25.75 34.49 -16.06
CA VAL A 411 26.78 34.36 -15.01
C VAL A 411 26.20 34.66 -13.63
N ALA A 412 25.30 35.63 -13.53
CA ALA A 412 24.62 35.98 -12.29
C ALA A 412 23.79 34.81 -11.75
N LEU A 413 22.93 34.20 -12.58
CA LEU A 413 22.11 33.06 -12.15
C LEU A 413 22.97 31.85 -11.77
N ARG A 414 24.06 31.60 -12.50
CA ARG A 414 25.01 30.54 -12.15
C ARG A 414 25.67 30.78 -10.80
N ARG A 415 26.12 32.01 -10.52
CA ARG A 415 26.70 32.38 -9.22
C ARG A 415 25.68 32.21 -8.09
N ILE A 416 24.45 32.69 -8.27
CA ILE A 416 23.38 32.50 -7.28
C ILE A 416 23.14 31.01 -7.01
N ALA A 417 23.02 30.19 -8.06
CA ALA A 417 22.81 28.75 -7.90
C ALA A 417 23.99 28.06 -7.19
N MET A 418 25.24 28.41 -7.51
CA MET A 418 26.41 27.86 -6.81
C MET A 418 26.47 28.31 -5.35
N LEU A 419 26.17 29.58 -5.06
CA LEU A 419 26.14 30.10 -3.69
C LEU A 419 25.03 29.45 -2.86
N ALA A 420 23.88 29.12 -3.47
CA ALA A 420 22.78 28.42 -2.81
C ALA A 420 23.14 26.97 -2.39
N LEU A 421 24.15 26.35 -3.01
CA LEU A 421 24.61 25.01 -2.61
C LEU A 421 25.33 25.01 -1.26
N VAL A 422 25.96 26.12 -0.87
CA VAL A 422 26.71 26.25 0.39
C VAL A 422 25.82 26.09 1.62
N PRO A 423 24.75 26.88 1.81
CA PRO A 423 23.85 26.70 2.97
C PRO A 423 23.16 25.33 2.93
N LEU A 424 22.86 24.80 1.74
CA LEU A 424 22.23 23.49 1.61
C LEU A 424 23.16 22.34 2.05
N ALA A 425 24.43 22.40 1.67
CA ALA A 425 25.44 21.49 2.18
C ALA A 425 25.64 21.68 3.70
N GLY A 426 25.58 22.92 4.19
CA GLY A 426 25.56 23.23 5.61
C GLY A 426 24.41 22.52 6.35
N VAL A 427 23.17 22.63 5.86
CA VAL A 427 22.00 21.94 6.44
C VAL A 427 22.19 20.42 6.43
N LEU A 428 22.70 19.85 5.34
CA LEU A 428 22.96 18.40 5.23
C LEU A 428 23.95 17.88 6.28
N VAL A 429 24.96 18.67 6.63
CA VAL A 429 26.02 18.30 7.58
C VAL A 429 25.62 18.63 9.03
N LEU A 430 24.99 19.78 9.25
CA LEU A 430 24.77 20.34 10.59
C LEU A 430 23.45 19.91 11.23
N VAL A 431 22.41 19.59 10.44
CA VAL A 431 21.11 19.18 11.00
C VAL A 431 21.15 17.68 11.32
N PRO A 432 20.74 17.26 12.54
CA PRO A 432 20.68 15.85 12.89
C PRO A 432 19.81 15.06 11.90
N PRO A 433 20.22 13.84 11.49
CA PRO A 433 19.59 13.11 10.38
C PRO A 433 18.16 12.65 10.63
N ASP A 434 17.69 12.69 11.88
CA ASP A 434 16.45 12.10 12.35
C ASP A 434 15.41 13.12 12.83
N VAL A 435 15.65 14.44 12.66
CA VAL A 435 14.71 15.50 13.09
C VAL A 435 13.33 15.31 12.48
N VAL A 436 13.26 14.99 11.19
CA VAL A 436 11.97 14.75 10.50
C VAL A 436 11.23 13.56 11.09
N LEU A 437 11.93 12.46 11.38
CA LEU A 437 11.30 11.26 11.93
C LEU A 437 10.87 11.46 13.40
N ARG A 438 11.67 12.20 14.19
CA ARG A 438 11.30 12.52 15.58
C ARG A 438 10.09 13.45 15.69
N GLY A 439 9.86 14.27 14.67
CA GLY A 439 8.64 15.08 14.55
C GLY A 439 7.40 14.27 14.15
N ALA A 440 7.55 13.00 13.80
CA ALA A 440 6.41 12.16 13.43
C ALA A 440 5.48 11.91 14.63
N ALA A 441 4.17 11.99 14.40
CA ALA A 441 3.16 11.82 15.45
C ALA A 441 3.34 10.49 16.22
N VAL A 442 3.66 9.42 15.50
CA VAL A 442 3.97 8.08 16.03
C VAL A 442 5.16 8.07 17.00
N VAL A 443 6.10 9.00 16.84
CA VAL A 443 7.34 9.12 17.63
C VAL A 443 7.19 10.14 18.77
N ALA A 444 6.23 11.06 18.66
CA ALA A 444 5.95 12.09 19.65
C ALA A 444 5.24 11.56 20.92
N GLU A 445 4.49 10.46 20.82
CA GLU A 445 3.85 9.81 21.96
C GLU A 445 4.80 8.77 22.60
N GLY A 446 4.98 8.79 23.93
CA GLY A 446 5.75 7.79 24.69
C GLY A 446 7.28 7.91 24.58
N THR A 447 8.00 6.86 25.03
CA THR A 447 9.48 6.82 24.97
C THR A 447 9.95 5.91 23.84
N THR A 448 10.65 6.47 22.85
CA THR A 448 11.21 5.71 21.73
C THR A 448 12.50 5.01 22.17
N GLU A 449 12.48 3.68 22.25
CA GLU A 449 13.66 2.85 22.59
C GLU A 449 14.53 2.59 21.36
N ALA A 450 13.94 2.51 20.16
CA ALA A 450 14.69 2.39 18.91
C ALA A 450 13.91 2.96 17.72
N LEU A 451 14.66 3.59 16.81
CA LEU A 451 14.16 4.18 15.57
C LEU A 451 15.19 4.00 14.48
N TRP A 452 14.81 3.39 13.36
CA TRP A 452 15.65 3.35 12.17
C TRP A 452 14.84 3.19 10.90
N GLU A 453 15.49 3.45 9.78
CA GLU A 453 14.92 3.27 8.45
C GLU A 453 15.59 2.10 7.74
N SER A 454 14.76 1.26 7.13
CA SER A 454 15.16 0.17 6.26
C SER A 454 14.58 0.38 4.87
N ALA A 455 14.91 -0.52 3.94
CA ALA A 455 14.29 -0.49 2.63
C ALA A 455 12.76 -0.64 2.75
N SER A 456 12.29 -1.65 3.48
CA SER A 456 10.87 -2.02 3.60
C SER A 456 10.05 -1.08 4.46
N ALA A 457 10.63 -0.55 5.54
CA ALA A 457 9.86 0.18 6.55
C ALA A 457 10.70 1.15 7.38
N THR A 458 10.03 2.13 7.97
CA THR A 458 10.53 2.84 9.16
C THR A 458 10.08 2.08 10.38
N VAL A 459 11.04 1.67 11.21
CA VAL A 459 10.83 0.83 12.39
C VAL A 459 10.90 1.67 13.64
N VAL A 460 9.89 1.55 14.49
CA VAL A 460 9.82 2.23 15.80
C VAL A 460 9.55 1.17 16.86
N VAL A 461 10.41 1.10 17.88
CA VAL A 461 10.12 0.38 19.12
C VAL A 461 9.86 1.43 20.20
N ARG A 462 8.64 1.44 20.71
CA ARG A 462 8.19 2.39 21.71
C ARG A 462 7.87 1.69 23.01
N ARG A 463 8.32 2.26 24.12
CA ARG A 463 7.83 1.96 25.46
C ARG A 463 6.66 2.89 25.79
N VAL A 464 5.55 2.26 26.17
CA VAL A 464 4.30 2.92 26.55
C VAL A 464 4.02 2.63 28.01
N ASP A 465 3.75 3.69 28.77
CA ASP A 465 3.32 3.61 30.16
C ASP A 465 1.90 4.18 30.23
N ASP A 466 0.91 3.30 30.38
CA ASP A 466 -0.50 3.69 30.47
C ASP A 466 -1.23 2.94 31.59
N ALA A 467 -2.57 3.05 31.65
CA ALA A 467 -3.39 2.40 32.68
C ALA A 467 -3.27 0.86 32.70
N ARG A 468 -2.71 0.24 31.66
CA ARG A 468 -2.44 -1.20 31.55
C ARG A 468 -1.06 -1.58 32.06
N GLY A 469 -0.25 -0.62 32.48
CA GLY A 469 1.14 -0.80 32.89
C GLY A 469 2.14 -0.42 31.78
N THR A 470 3.39 -0.85 31.97
CA THR A 470 4.48 -0.64 31.02
C THR A 470 4.52 -1.76 29.98
N TRP A 471 4.47 -1.41 28.70
CA TRP A 471 4.55 -2.36 27.60
C TRP A 471 5.30 -1.79 26.39
N ARG A 472 5.75 -2.65 25.48
CA ARG A 472 6.42 -2.26 24.24
C ARG A 472 5.49 -2.38 23.03
N SER A 473 5.54 -1.39 22.15
CA SER A 473 4.90 -1.37 20.84
C SER A 473 5.98 -1.50 19.77
N LEU A 474 5.78 -2.41 18.81
CA LEU A 474 6.53 -2.46 17.56
C LEU A 474 5.67 -1.85 16.46
N GLU A 475 6.21 -0.81 15.82
CA GLU A 475 5.54 -0.15 14.71
C GLU A 475 6.38 -0.16 13.44
N LEU A 476 5.70 -0.43 12.33
CA LEU A 476 6.25 -0.32 10.98
C LEU A 476 5.43 0.70 10.20
N ASN A 477 6.07 1.74 9.67
CA ASN A 477 5.42 2.79 8.88
C ASN A 477 4.19 3.41 9.59
N GLY A 478 4.29 3.61 10.91
CA GLY A 478 3.23 4.19 11.75
C GLY A 478 2.05 3.25 12.04
N VAL A 479 2.24 1.94 11.85
CA VAL A 479 1.27 0.92 12.18
C VAL A 479 1.83 0.05 13.30
N ASN A 480 1.11 -0.07 14.42
CA ASN A 480 1.40 -1.08 15.44
C ASN A 480 1.16 -2.47 14.83
N VAL A 481 2.23 -3.24 14.72
CA VAL A 481 2.22 -4.60 14.16
C VAL A 481 2.43 -5.67 15.23
N ALA A 482 2.94 -5.31 16.41
CA ALA A 482 3.10 -6.20 17.55
C ALA A 482 3.31 -5.42 18.86
N GLY A 483 3.22 -6.10 19.99
CA GLY A 483 3.53 -5.51 21.28
C GLY A 483 3.42 -6.48 22.46
N THR A 484 3.71 -5.96 23.65
CA THR A 484 3.68 -6.72 24.92
C THR A 484 2.57 -6.26 25.86
N SER A 485 1.54 -5.56 25.36
CA SER A 485 0.40 -5.20 26.22
C SER A 485 -0.29 -6.48 26.73
N PRO A 486 -0.94 -6.45 27.91
CA PRO A 486 -1.60 -7.64 28.45
C PRO A 486 -2.59 -8.28 27.45
N GLU A 487 -3.34 -7.47 26.70
CA GLU A 487 -4.28 -7.96 25.68
C GLU A 487 -3.58 -8.69 24.53
N LEU A 488 -2.45 -8.12 24.06
CA LEU A 488 -1.66 -8.69 22.96
C LEU A 488 -0.92 -9.95 23.41
N TRP A 489 -0.45 -9.99 24.66
CA TRP A 489 0.19 -11.18 25.20
C TRP A 489 -0.80 -12.35 25.24
N ALA A 490 -1.98 -12.16 25.83
CA ALA A 490 -2.99 -13.20 25.96
C ALA A 490 -3.46 -13.71 24.60
N ILE A 491 -3.75 -12.81 23.65
CA ILE A 491 -4.27 -13.22 22.33
C ILE A 491 -3.23 -14.00 21.51
N GLN A 492 -1.94 -13.63 21.58
CA GLN A 492 -0.85 -14.35 20.91
C GLN A 492 -0.75 -15.79 21.41
N ARG A 493 -0.81 -15.99 22.74
CA ARG A 493 -0.80 -17.33 23.33
C ARG A 493 -2.03 -18.12 22.92
N LEU A 494 -3.21 -17.51 23.02
CA LEU A 494 -4.48 -18.14 22.67
C LEU A 494 -4.51 -18.60 21.21
N GLN A 495 -4.11 -17.73 20.29
CA GLN A 495 -4.03 -18.03 18.85
C GLN A 495 -3.03 -19.13 18.53
N GLY A 496 -1.92 -19.20 19.28
CA GLY A 496 -0.95 -20.28 19.19
C GLY A 496 -1.52 -21.61 19.70
N HIS A 497 -2.16 -21.67 20.86
CA HIS A 497 -2.61 -22.94 21.45
C HIS A 497 -3.88 -23.52 20.80
N LEU A 498 -4.91 -22.69 20.57
CA LEU A 498 -6.24 -23.16 20.14
C LEU A 498 -6.22 -24.12 18.94
N PRO A 499 -5.61 -23.78 17.79
CA PRO A 499 -5.68 -24.67 16.63
C PRO A 499 -4.91 -25.97 16.81
N LEU A 500 -3.86 -26.02 17.65
CA LEU A 500 -3.17 -27.27 18.00
C LEU A 500 -3.98 -28.13 18.96
N LEU A 501 -4.78 -27.52 19.85
CA LEU A 501 -5.71 -28.26 20.72
C LEU A 501 -6.93 -28.79 19.95
N LEU A 502 -7.34 -28.12 18.87
CA LEU A 502 -8.44 -28.55 18.00
C LEU A 502 -8.03 -29.64 17.02
N HIS A 503 -6.75 -29.72 16.65
CA HIS A 503 -6.25 -30.75 15.75
C HIS A 503 -5.95 -32.05 16.53
N PRO A 504 -6.32 -33.25 16.04
CA PRO A 504 -6.13 -34.51 16.76
C PRO A 504 -4.64 -34.86 16.97
N HIS A 505 -3.79 -34.67 15.96
CA HIS A 505 -2.35 -34.98 16.05
C HIS A 505 -1.49 -34.01 15.23
N PRO A 506 -1.30 -32.75 15.67
CA PRO A 506 -0.61 -31.75 14.87
C PRO A 506 0.90 -32.05 14.75
N GLN A 507 1.43 -32.12 13.52
CA GLN A 507 2.88 -32.32 13.27
C GLN A 507 3.53 -31.16 12.52
N SER A 508 2.77 -30.45 11.68
CA SER A 508 3.28 -29.43 10.78
C SER A 508 2.45 -28.15 10.85
N VAL A 509 3.12 -27.01 11.03
CA VAL A 509 2.49 -25.70 11.17
C VAL A 509 3.02 -24.73 10.14
N LEU A 510 2.14 -24.00 9.47
CA LEU A 510 2.48 -22.78 8.75
C LEU A 510 1.96 -21.58 9.55
N HIS A 511 2.85 -20.67 9.92
CA HIS A 511 2.56 -19.45 10.63
C HIS A 511 2.81 -18.25 9.70
N ILE A 512 1.75 -17.57 9.30
CA ILE A 512 1.80 -16.39 8.44
C ILE A 512 1.84 -15.16 9.35
N GLY A 513 2.94 -14.42 9.29
CA GLY A 513 3.31 -13.37 10.23
C GLY A 513 4.15 -13.89 11.39
N PHE A 514 4.93 -13.00 12.00
CA PHE A 514 5.70 -13.29 13.21
C PHE A 514 5.40 -12.33 14.37
N GLY A 515 5.31 -11.03 14.08
CA GLY A 515 5.11 -9.99 15.08
C GLY A 515 6.18 -10.03 16.20
N SER A 516 5.74 -10.10 17.46
CA SER A 516 6.63 -10.26 18.62
C SER A 516 7.16 -11.69 18.79
N GLY A 517 6.56 -12.68 18.12
CA GLY A 517 6.92 -14.10 18.20
C GLY A 517 6.21 -14.88 19.31
N GLY A 518 5.25 -14.28 20.02
CA GLY A 518 4.53 -14.94 21.12
C GLY A 518 3.66 -16.11 20.66
N THR A 519 3.02 -15.97 19.50
CA THR A 519 2.24 -17.04 18.84
C THR A 519 3.14 -18.22 18.47
N ALA A 520 4.31 -17.94 17.87
CA ALA A 520 5.27 -18.96 17.49
C ALA A 520 5.83 -19.72 18.70
N TRP A 521 6.08 -19.02 19.82
CA TRP A 521 6.51 -19.65 21.06
C TRP A 521 5.46 -20.62 21.63
N ALA A 522 4.19 -20.21 21.64
CA ALA A 522 3.08 -21.07 22.08
C ALA A 522 2.97 -22.34 21.22
N VAL A 523 3.15 -22.20 19.90
CA VAL A 523 3.19 -23.34 18.96
C VAL A 523 4.36 -24.27 19.28
N ALA A 524 5.54 -23.73 19.57
CA ALA A 524 6.74 -24.52 19.85
C ALA A 524 6.62 -25.39 21.12
N GLN A 525 5.70 -25.07 22.04
CA GLN A 525 5.46 -25.91 23.22
C GLN A 525 4.71 -27.20 22.89
N HIS A 526 4.03 -27.27 21.74
CA HIS A 526 3.36 -28.47 21.29
C HIS A 526 4.36 -29.45 20.65
N PRO A 527 4.04 -30.76 20.60
CA PRO A 527 4.89 -31.80 19.99
C PRO A 527 4.87 -31.76 18.45
N VAL A 528 4.94 -30.57 17.87
CA VAL A 528 5.07 -30.35 16.42
C VAL A 528 6.50 -30.67 15.97
N ARG A 529 6.63 -31.17 14.74
CA ARG A 529 7.92 -31.55 14.13
C ARG A 529 8.51 -30.42 13.28
N ARG A 530 7.66 -29.53 12.75
CA ARG A 530 8.07 -28.45 11.85
C ARG A 530 7.16 -27.24 11.97
N ILE A 531 7.77 -26.05 12.03
CA ILE A 531 7.10 -24.75 12.08
C ILE A 531 7.67 -23.90 10.95
N VAL A 532 6.88 -23.64 9.92
CA VAL A 532 7.25 -22.74 8.82
C VAL A 532 6.67 -21.36 9.13
N ILE A 533 7.51 -20.33 9.20
CA ILE A 533 7.09 -18.96 9.46
C ILE A 533 7.24 -18.15 8.16
N ALA A 534 6.12 -17.68 7.61
CA ALA A 534 6.11 -16.78 6.46
C ALA A 534 6.02 -15.33 6.97
N GLU A 535 7.15 -14.62 6.97
CA GLU A 535 7.25 -13.23 7.44
C GLU A 535 7.66 -12.33 6.27
N ILE A 536 6.92 -11.24 6.04
CA ILE A 536 7.14 -10.34 4.92
C ILE A 536 8.27 -9.33 5.19
N SER A 537 8.50 -8.97 6.46
CA SER A 537 9.44 -7.95 6.89
C SER A 537 10.64 -8.56 7.63
N PRO A 538 11.87 -8.46 7.06
CA PRO A 538 13.07 -8.86 7.79
C PRO A 538 13.29 -8.02 9.07
N GLU A 539 12.78 -6.79 9.10
CA GLU A 539 12.88 -5.90 10.26
C GLU A 539 12.15 -6.46 11.48
N VAL A 540 10.97 -7.07 11.32
CA VAL A 540 10.23 -7.71 12.41
C VAL A 540 11.08 -8.79 13.10
N LEU A 541 11.79 -9.60 12.31
CA LEU A 541 12.67 -10.65 12.85
C LEU A 541 13.91 -10.09 13.54
N ALA A 542 14.47 -9.00 13.03
CA ALA A 542 15.61 -8.32 13.64
C ALA A 542 15.22 -7.67 14.97
N VAL A 543 14.05 -7.03 15.04
CA VAL A 543 13.50 -6.40 16.24
C VAL A 543 13.20 -7.45 17.31
N SER A 544 12.51 -8.53 16.92
CA SER A 544 11.98 -9.51 17.86
C SER A 544 13.07 -10.20 18.69
N ARG A 545 14.23 -10.46 18.07
CA ARG A 545 15.42 -11.00 18.76
C ARG A 545 16.00 -10.07 19.81
N ARG A 546 15.86 -8.74 19.63
CA ARG A 546 16.50 -7.72 20.47
C ARG A 546 15.59 -7.19 21.58
N PHE A 547 14.29 -7.06 21.31
CA PHE A 547 13.35 -6.33 22.18
C PHE A 547 12.20 -7.18 22.75
N PHE A 548 11.96 -8.38 22.21
CA PHE A 548 10.79 -9.20 22.53
C PHE A 548 11.15 -10.62 23.01
N ALA A 549 12.37 -10.82 23.50
CA ALA A 549 12.85 -12.11 24.00
C ALA A 549 12.07 -12.60 25.24
N ASP A 550 11.49 -11.67 25.99
CA ASP A 550 10.55 -11.89 27.10
C ASP A 550 9.22 -12.53 26.66
N VAL A 551 8.83 -12.37 25.39
CA VAL A 551 7.59 -12.92 24.83
C VAL A 551 7.85 -14.16 23.99
N ASN A 552 8.92 -14.16 23.18
CA ASN A 552 9.21 -15.22 22.22
C ASN A 552 10.24 -16.24 22.68
N HIS A 553 10.94 -16.00 23.79
CA HIS A 553 11.94 -16.91 24.37
C HIS A 553 12.98 -17.44 23.37
N GLY A 554 13.33 -16.63 22.36
CA GLY A 554 14.31 -17.02 21.34
C GLY A 554 13.82 -18.10 20.37
N VAL A 555 12.51 -18.27 20.17
CA VAL A 555 11.90 -19.32 19.33
C VAL A 555 12.49 -19.44 17.92
N LEU A 556 13.05 -18.36 17.36
CA LEU A 556 13.71 -18.39 16.05
C LEU A 556 14.98 -19.27 16.01
N ALA A 557 15.53 -19.65 17.17
CA ALA A 557 16.65 -20.58 17.27
C ALA A 557 16.21 -22.05 17.40
N ASP A 558 14.91 -22.34 17.51
CA ASP A 558 14.39 -23.69 17.56
C ASP A 558 14.68 -24.42 16.23
N PRO A 559 15.30 -25.61 16.24
CA PRO A 559 15.66 -26.33 15.01
C PRO A 559 14.45 -26.76 14.17
N ARG A 560 13.24 -26.74 14.73
CA ARG A 560 11.99 -27.02 14.02
C ARG A 560 11.48 -25.81 13.23
N VAL A 561 11.98 -24.61 13.53
CA VAL A 561 11.53 -23.35 12.92
C VAL A 561 12.30 -23.08 11.63
N GLN A 562 11.56 -22.92 10.54
CA GLN A 562 12.05 -22.47 9.25
C GLN A 562 11.39 -21.15 8.90
N VAL A 563 12.18 -20.10 8.66
CA VAL A 563 11.66 -18.80 8.24
C VAL A 563 11.72 -18.68 6.71
N LEU A 564 10.59 -18.33 6.10
CA LEU A 564 10.46 -17.94 4.71
C LEU A 564 10.19 -16.43 4.64
N LEU A 565 11.14 -15.66 4.12
CA LEU A 565 10.91 -14.22 3.90
C LEU A 565 10.10 -13.99 2.64
N ASN A 566 8.78 -14.01 2.79
CA ASN A 566 7.84 -13.90 1.70
C ASN A 566 6.47 -13.44 2.22
N ASP A 567 5.65 -12.92 1.30
CA ASP A 567 4.25 -12.67 1.54
C ASP A 567 3.51 -14.01 1.82
N GLY A 568 2.77 -14.10 2.92
CA GLY A 568 2.13 -15.34 3.35
C GLY A 568 1.11 -15.88 2.35
N ARG A 569 0.39 -14.98 1.65
CA ARG A 569 -0.54 -15.37 0.59
C ARG A 569 0.20 -15.95 -0.61
N ASN A 570 1.38 -15.43 -0.94
CA ASN A 570 2.23 -16.03 -1.97
C ASN A 570 2.80 -17.39 -1.59
N VAL A 571 3.14 -17.62 -0.32
CA VAL A 571 3.57 -18.95 0.16
C VAL A 571 2.44 -19.96 -0.05
N LEU A 572 1.20 -19.56 0.26
CA LEU A 572 -0.01 -20.36 0.01
C LEU A 572 -0.37 -20.49 -1.47
N LEU A 573 0.01 -19.55 -2.33
CA LEU A 573 -0.22 -19.65 -3.78
C LEU A 573 0.80 -20.58 -4.44
N ALA A 574 2.09 -20.43 -4.14
CA ALA A 574 3.18 -21.03 -4.88
C ALA A 574 3.82 -22.25 -4.21
N GLY A 575 3.57 -22.48 -2.91
CA GLY A 575 4.05 -23.69 -2.24
C GLY A 575 3.38 -24.95 -2.79
N ARG A 576 3.79 -26.14 -2.35
CA ARG A 576 3.05 -27.39 -2.64
C ARG A 576 2.81 -28.22 -1.39
N GLU A 577 3.43 -27.81 -0.30
CA GLU A 577 3.37 -28.48 0.99
C GLU A 577 2.00 -28.29 1.62
N ARG A 578 1.57 -29.32 2.35
CA ARG A 578 0.39 -29.29 3.20
C ARG A 578 0.81 -29.19 4.66
N PHE A 579 -0.04 -28.59 5.47
CA PHE A 579 0.13 -28.39 6.90
C PHE A 579 -1.08 -28.94 7.65
N ASP A 580 -0.85 -29.36 8.89
CA ASP A 580 -1.91 -29.75 9.81
C ASP A 580 -2.59 -28.50 10.37
N VAL A 581 -1.80 -27.45 10.63
CA VAL A 581 -2.30 -26.17 11.13
C VAL A 581 -1.75 -25.00 10.34
N ILE A 582 -2.64 -24.05 10.02
CA ILE A 582 -2.26 -22.75 9.43
C ILE A 582 -2.71 -21.64 10.38
N LEU A 583 -1.78 -20.78 10.76
CA LEU A 583 -2.02 -19.59 11.58
C LEU A 583 -1.92 -18.35 10.68
N SER A 584 -3.00 -17.59 10.56
CA SER A 584 -3.04 -16.31 9.86
C SER A 584 -2.94 -15.18 10.88
N ASP A 585 -1.71 -14.79 11.22
CA ASP A 585 -1.37 -13.76 12.21
C ASP A 585 -0.92 -12.47 11.49
N SER A 586 -1.87 -11.86 10.77
CA SER A 586 -1.66 -10.63 10.02
C SER A 586 -2.07 -9.38 10.80
N ILE A 587 -1.65 -8.21 10.33
CA ILE A 587 -2.04 -6.92 10.92
C ILE A 587 -3.52 -6.60 10.65
N HIS A 588 -3.98 -5.42 11.05
CA HIS A 588 -5.39 -5.02 10.88
C HIS A 588 -5.83 -4.90 9.40
N PRO A 589 -7.02 -5.39 9.00
CA PRO A 589 -7.50 -5.33 7.61
C PRO A 589 -7.85 -3.93 7.09
N VAL A 590 -7.66 -2.88 7.90
CA VAL A 590 -7.91 -1.48 7.51
C VAL A 590 -6.72 -0.89 6.75
N TYR A 591 -5.54 -1.49 6.94
CA TYR A 591 -4.32 -1.04 6.29
C TYR A 591 -4.29 -1.52 4.85
N ALA A 592 -3.76 -0.68 3.97
CA ALA A 592 -3.76 -0.92 2.54
C ALA A 592 -3.12 -2.27 2.18
N GLY A 593 -3.78 -3.05 1.33
CA GLY A 593 -3.32 -4.38 0.89
C GLY A 593 -3.55 -5.52 1.88
N ASN A 594 -3.69 -5.26 3.18
CA ASN A 594 -3.80 -6.32 4.18
C ASN A 594 -5.20 -6.98 4.25
N SER A 595 -6.24 -6.29 3.78
CA SER A 595 -7.60 -6.86 3.66
C SER A 595 -7.68 -8.12 2.78
N THR A 596 -6.67 -8.33 1.94
CA THR A 596 -6.55 -9.49 1.03
C THR A 596 -6.21 -10.80 1.75
N LEU A 597 -5.81 -10.74 3.03
CA LEU A 597 -5.62 -11.90 3.92
C LEU A 597 -6.90 -12.27 4.69
N TYR A 598 -8.04 -11.68 4.32
CA TYR A 598 -9.34 -11.89 4.95
C TYR A 598 -10.44 -12.27 3.96
N THR A 599 -10.07 -12.58 2.71
CA THR A 599 -11.02 -12.89 1.63
C THR A 599 -11.32 -14.38 1.54
N ARG A 600 -12.48 -14.73 0.97
CA ARG A 600 -12.85 -16.12 0.72
C ARG A 600 -11.82 -16.83 -0.15
N GLU A 601 -11.27 -16.14 -1.14
CA GLU A 601 -10.21 -16.67 -2.02
C GLU A 601 -8.92 -16.97 -1.26
N TYR A 602 -8.52 -16.12 -0.31
CA TYR A 602 -7.39 -16.41 0.59
C TYR A 602 -7.65 -17.62 1.48
N PHE A 603 -8.83 -17.70 2.10
CA PHE A 603 -9.17 -18.87 2.93
C PHE A 603 -9.26 -20.16 2.11
N ALA A 604 -9.69 -20.10 0.86
CA ALA A 604 -9.65 -21.23 -0.06
C ALA A 604 -8.20 -21.68 -0.36
N GLN A 605 -7.25 -20.74 -0.44
CA GLN A 605 -5.82 -21.05 -0.54
C GLN A 605 -5.31 -21.72 0.74
N CYS A 606 -5.70 -21.24 1.94
CA CYS A 606 -5.40 -21.93 3.20
C CYS A 606 -5.94 -23.36 3.18
N ALA A 607 -7.22 -23.53 2.82
CA ALA A 607 -7.85 -24.84 2.73
C ALA A 607 -7.06 -25.75 1.79
N ALA A 608 -6.70 -25.31 0.59
CA ALA A 608 -5.92 -26.11 -0.37
C ALA A 608 -4.60 -26.64 0.20
N ARG A 609 -4.03 -25.98 1.22
CA ARG A 609 -2.79 -26.36 1.91
C ARG A 609 -2.99 -27.06 3.24
N LEU A 610 -4.23 -27.38 3.63
CA LEU A 610 -4.50 -28.18 4.81
C LEU A 610 -4.59 -29.68 4.48
N GLY A 611 -4.25 -30.51 5.47
CA GLY A 611 -4.65 -31.91 5.53
C GLY A 611 -6.17 -32.09 5.76
N PRO A 612 -6.70 -33.32 5.75
CA PRO A 612 -8.13 -33.59 5.96
C PRO A 612 -8.67 -33.04 7.29
N ASP A 613 -7.94 -33.27 8.39
CA ASP A 613 -8.27 -32.81 9.74
C ASP A 613 -7.70 -31.42 10.06
N GLY A 614 -7.20 -30.71 9.04
CA GLY A 614 -6.44 -29.49 9.23
C GLY A 614 -7.26 -28.35 9.83
N VAL A 615 -6.61 -27.56 10.69
CA VAL A 615 -7.22 -26.42 11.38
C VAL A 615 -6.56 -25.13 10.89
N VAL A 616 -7.38 -24.13 10.55
CA VAL A 616 -6.90 -22.76 10.33
C VAL A 616 -7.28 -21.89 11.51
N SER A 617 -6.42 -20.94 11.85
CA SER A 617 -6.68 -19.88 12.83
C SER A 617 -6.45 -18.52 12.20
N MET A 618 -7.22 -17.53 12.61
CA MET A 618 -7.12 -16.14 12.17
C MET A 618 -7.32 -15.20 13.35
N TRP A 619 -6.44 -14.20 13.46
CA TRP A 619 -6.67 -13.05 14.32
C TRP A 619 -7.64 -12.06 13.66
N LEU A 620 -8.69 -11.65 14.38
CA LEU A 620 -9.73 -10.75 13.86
C LEU A 620 -10.03 -9.63 14.88
N PRO A 621 -9.71 -8.37 14.57
CA PRO A 621 -9.99 -7.24 15.45
C PRO A 621 -11.47 -6.88 15.44
N MET A 622 -11.96 -6.28 16.53
CA MET A 622 -13.32 -5.75 16.64
C MET A 622 -13.39 -4.24 16.48
N TYR A 623 -12.27 -3.51 16.64
CA TYR A 623 -12.25 -2.06 16.46
C TYR A 623 -11.98 -1.67 15.01
N SER A 624 -12.27 -0.40 14.67
CA SER A 624 -12.05 0.17 13.33
C SER A 624 -12.61 -0.69 12.18
N LEU A 625 -13.65 -1.49 12.46
CA LEU A 625 -14.36 -2.35 11.52
C LEU A 625 -15.86 -2.12 11.68
N ALA A 626 -16.58 -1.96 10.58
CA ALA A 626 -18.03 -1.89 10.64
C ALA A 626 -18.58 -3.29 10.94
N PRO A 627 -19.72 -3.42 11.65
CA PRO A 627 -20.35 -4.73 11.86
C PRO A 627 -20.58 -5.53 10.59
N ALA A 628 -20.99 -4.87 9.50
CA ALA A 628 -21.11 -5.50 8.20
C ALA A 628 -19.75 -6.05 7.67
N SER A 629 -18.66 -5.30 7.86
CA SER A 629 -17.31 -5.74 7.45
C SER A 629 -16.80 -6.91 8.29
N TYR A 630 -17.01 -6.88 9.61
CA TYR A 630 -16.65 -7.99 10.50
C TYR A 630 -17.40 -9.27 10.10
N LEU A 631 -18.72 -9.15 9.87
CA LEU A 631 -19.55 -10.26 9.41
C LEU A 631 -19.17 -10.75 8.01
N ALA A 632 -18.78 -9.88 7.09
CA ALA A 632 -18.34 -10.27 5.74
C ALA A 632 -17.04 -11.09 5.78
N ILE A 633 -16.10 -10.74 6.65
CA ILE A 633 -14.88 -11.53 6.91
C ILE A 633 -15.24 -12.88 7.54
N LEU A 634 -16.08 -12.88 8.58
CA LEU A 634 -16.50 -14.11 9.25
C LEU A 634 -17.27 -15.03 8.28
N ARG A 635 -18.08 -14.45 7.39
CA ARG A 635 -18.77 -15.16 6.31
C ARG A 635 -17.80 -15.78 5.33
N ALA A 636 -16.82 -15.02 4.86
CA ALA A 636 -15.80 -15.49 3.93
C ALA A 636 -15.02 -16.70 4.49
N PHE A 637 -14.72 -16.66 5.79
CA PHE A 637 -14.06 -17.74 6.50
C PHE A 637 -14.99 -18.96 6.65
N ALA A 638 -16.23 -18.76 7.10
CA ALA A 638 -17.22 -19.83 7.32
C ALA A 638 -17.67 -20.53 6.02
N ASP A 639 -17.71 -19.82 4.89
CA ASP A 639 -17.98 -20.41 3.56
C ASP A 639 -16.95 -21.50 3.19
N VAL A 640 -15.70 -21.36 3.66
CA VAL A 640 -14.61 -22.32 3.39
C VAL A 640 -14.47 -23.34 4.51
N PHE A 641 -14.71 -22.94 5.76
CA PHE A 641 -14.55 -23.76 6.95
C PHE A 641 -15.85 -23.86 7.75
N PRO A 642 -16.74 -24.82 7.45
CA PRO A 642 -18.02 -24.96 8.15
C PRO A 642 -17.91 -25.17 9.67
N GLY A 643 -16.79 -25.70 10.16
CA GLY A 643 -16.48 -25.83 11.59
C GLY A 643 -15.92 -24.56 12.23
N THR A 644 -16.45 -23.38 11.87
CA THR A 644 -15.91 -22.09 12.36
C THR A 644 -16.31 -21.81 13.81
N CYS A 645 -15.35 -21.46 14.65
CA CYS A 645 -15.56 -21.00 16.02
C CYS A 645 -14.96 -19.60 16.22
N VAL A 646 -15.59 -18.79 17.06
CA VAL A 646 -15.06 -17.49 17.50
C VAL A 646 -14.73 -17.56 18.99
N TRP A 647 -13.50 -17.20 19.32
CA TRP A 647 -12.95 -17.25 20.66
C TRP A 647 -12.62 -15.84 21.15
N TYR A 648 -12.90 -15.58 22.42
CA TYR A 648 -12.68 -14.32 23.09
C TYR A 648 -12.14 -14.59 24.49
N ASP A 649 -11.05 -13.95 24.88
CA ASP A 649 -10.50 -14.07 26.23
C ASP A 649 -11.34 -13.25 27.24
N PRO A 650 -12.07 -13.88 28.19
CA PRO A 650 -12.88 -13.18 29.17
C PRO A 650 -12.05 -12.58 30.32
N VAL A 651 -10.76 -12.89 30.44
CA VAL A 651 -9.91 -12.43 31.55
C VAL A 651 -9.50 -10.97 31.39
N VAL A 652 -9.28 -10.53 30.14
CA VAL A 652 -8.87 -9.16 29.82
C VAL A 652 -9.90 -8.51 28.90
N LEU A 653 -10.11 -7.20 29.05
CA LEU A 653 -10.91 -6.43 28.09
C LEU A 653 -10.16 -6.38 26.75
N ASN A 654 -10.52 -7.31 25.86
CA ASN A 654 -9.81 -7.55 24.62
C ASN A 654 -10.56 -6.94 23.44
N GLU A 655 -9.81 -6.35 22.52
CA GLU A 655 -10.35 -5.76 21.31
C GLU A 655 -10.21 -6.67 20.08
N PHE A 656 -9.79 -7.90 20.33
CA PHE A 656 -9.51 -8.94 19.35
C PHE A 656 -10.30 -10.21 19.63
N THR A 657 -10.49 -11.00 18.57
CA THR A 657 -11.01 -12.37 18.63
C THR A 657 -10.06 -13.29 17.88
N VAL A 658 -9.99 -14.56 18.31
CA VAL A 658 -9.38 -15.61 17.50
C VAL A 658 -10.51 -16.36 16.80
N VAL A 659 -10.40 -16.58 15.50
CA VAL A 659 -11.35 -17.36 14.71
C VAL A 659 -10.65 -18.63 14.26
N THR A 660 -11.20 -19.80 14.59
CA THR A 660 -10.65 -21.09 14.14
C THR A 660 -11.62 -21.78 13.21
N GLY A 661 -11.14 -22.56 12.25
CA GLY A 661 -11.98 -23.25 11.29
C GLY A 661 -11.45 -24.62 10.91
N THR A 662 -12.37 -25.57 10.77
CA THR A 662 -12.15 -26.88 10.17
C THR A 662 -13.10 -27.10 9.00
N ARG A 663 -12.78 -28.07 8.13
CA ARG A 663 -13.61 -28.41 6.97
C ARG A 663 -14.90 -29.15 7.34
N HIS A 664 -15.00 -29.64 8.57
CA HIS A 664 -16.11 -30.45 9.04
C HIS A 664 -16.95 -29.67 10.03
N ALA A 665 -18.23 -29.51 9.73
CA ALA A 665 -19.19 -29.02 10.71
C ALA A 665 -19.45 -30.10 11.78
N GLY A 666 -19.72 -29.68 13.01
CA GLY A 666 -20.01 -30.60 14.10
C GLY A 666 -19.71 -29.98 15.47
N PRO A 667 -19.82 -30.78 16.54
CA PRO A 667 -19.40 -30.35 17.87
C PRO A 667 -17.89 -30.07 17.89
N VAL A 668 -17.49 -29.09 18.70
CA VAL A 668 -16.10 -28.66 18.85
C VAL A 668 -15.32 -29.74 19.59
N ARG A 669 -14.32 -30.32 18.92
CA ARG A 669 -13.46 -31.35 19.48
C ARG A 669 -12.15 -30.72 19.93
N LEU A 670 -11.87 -30.79 21.23
CA LEU A 670 -10.61 -30.34 21.82
C LEU A 670 -9.90 -31.52 22.47
N ARG A 671 -8.56 -31.48 22.41
CA ARG A 671 -7.67 -32.38 23.14
C ARG A 671 -7.55 -31.98 24.60
N TRP A 672 -8.58 -32.26 25.38
CA TRP A 672 -8.63 -31.91 26.79
C TRP A 672 -7.47 -32.52 27.60
N GLU A 673 -7.00 -33.70 27.20
CA GLU A 673 -5.86 -34.37 27.81
C GLU A 673 -4.56 -33.56 27.72
N ALA A 674 -4.43 -32.69 26.71
CA ALA A 674 -3.26 -31.84 26.54
C ALA A 674 -3.15 -30.75 27.63
N LEU A 675 -4.23 -30.41 28.33
CA LEU A 675 -4.18 -29.47 29.46
C LEU A 675 -3.37 -30.03 30.65
N ALA A 676 -3.24 -31.35 30.74
CA ALA A 676 -2.42 -32.01 31.75
C ALA A 676 -0.93 -32.09 31.36
N ASP A 677 -0.55 -31.71 30.14
CA ASP A 677 0.85 -31.73 29.68
C ASP A 677 1.68 -30.66 30.40
N PRO A 678 2.70 -31.03 31.21
CA PRO A 678 3.54 -30.08 31.93
C PRO A 678 4.23 -29.06 31.01
N ALA A 679 4.52 -29.42 29.75
CA ALA A 679 5.13 -28.51 28.79
C ALA A 679 4.19 -27.35 28.39
N LEU A 680 2.87 -27.59 28.42
CA LEU A 680 1.87 -26.61 28.01
C LEU A 680 1.35 -25.77 29.19
N GLN A 681 1.43 -26.27 30.42
CA GLN A 681 0.81 -25.65 31.59
C GLN A 681 1.19 -24.17 31.80
N THR A 682 2.47 -23.83 31.70
CA THR A 682 2.95 -22.44 31.89
C THR A 682 2.35 -21.52 30.84
N THR A 683 2.46 -21.88 29.56
CA THR A 683 1.98 -21.04 28.46
C THR A 683 0.45 -20.99 28.38
N LEU A 684 -0.24 -22.05 28.79
CA LEU A 684 -1.70 -22.05 28.93
C LEU A 684 -2.17 -21.18 30.11
N ALA A 685 -1.44 -21.17 31.22
CA ALA A 685 -1.71 -20.29 32.34
C ALA A 685 -1.53 -18.82 31.94
N GLU A 686 -0.48 -18.48 31.18
CA GLU A 686 -0.31 -17.15 30.59
C GLU A 686 -1.46 -16.74 29.65
N ALA A 687 -2.08 -17.71 28.98
CA ALA A 687 -3.25 -17.50 28.13
C ALA A 687 -4.57 -17.43 28.92
N GLY A 688 -4.57 -17.67 30.24
CA GLY A 688 -5.78 -17.81 31.04
C GLY A 688 -6.58 -19.11 30.77
N ALA A 689 -5.97 -20.12 30.15
CA ALA A 689 -6.61 -21.33 29.64
C ALA A 689 -6.14 -22.61 30.37
N SER A 690 -5.90 -22.53 31.68
CA SER A 690 -5.31 -23.62 32.47
C SER A 690 -6.27 -24.74 32.86
N THR A 691 -7.59 -24.53 32.77
CA THR A 691 -8.60 -25.55 33.09
C THR A 691 -9.61 -25.71 31.95
N PRO A 692 -10.32 -26.85 31.88
CA PRO A 692 -11.39 -27.03 30.89
C PRO A 692 -12.46 -25.94 30.94
N GLU A 693 -12.86 -25.50 32.13
CA GLU A 693 -13.83 -24.41 32.30
C GLU A 693 -13.28 -23.07 31.82
N ALA A 694 -12.01 -22.76 32.10
CA ALA A 694 -11.39 -21.51 31.66
C ALA A 694 -11.26 -21.46 30.13
N LEU A 695 -10.79 -22.55 29.51
CA LEU A 695 -10.72 -22.67 28.06
C LEU A 695 -12.12 -22.71 27.41
N GLY A 696 -13.06 -23.42 28.03
CA GLY A 696 -14.45 -23.47 27.58
C GLY A 696 -15.13 -22.10 27.61
N ALA A 697 -14.87 -21.30 28.65
CA ALA A 697 -15.37 -19.93 28.78
C ALA A 697 -14.86 -18.99 27.68
N MET A 698 -13.74 -19.32 27.01
CA MET A 698 -13.23 -18.53 25.89
C MET A 698 -14.02 -18.72 24.60
N LEU A 699 -14.76 -19.82 24.46
CA LEU A 699 -15.57 -20.03 23.26
C LEU A 699 -16.80 -19.10 23.31
N LEU A 700 -16.84 -18.15 22.37
CA LEU A 700 -17.92 -17.19 22.25
C LEU A 700 -19.00 -17.68 21.30
N LEU A 701 -18.63 -18.09 20.09
CA LEU A 701 -19.54 -18.63 19.08
C LEU A 701 -19.08 -20.02 18.62
N SER A 702 -20.00 -20.99 18.59
CA SER A 702 -19.76 -22.30 17.98
C SER A 702 -20.10 -22.27 16.48
N PRO A 703 -19.81 -23.36 15.73
CA PRO A 703 -20.16 -23.46 14.31
C PRO A 703 -21.63 -23.15 14.01
N ARG A 704 -22.54 -23.52 14.93
CA ARG A 704 -23.97 -23.24 14.79
C ARG A 704 -24.27 -21.75 14.88
N GLU A 705 -23.77 -21.06 15.91
CA GLU A 705 -24.01 -19.63 16.09
C GLU A 705 -23.35 -18.80 14.99
N VAL A 706 -22.15 -19.17 14.56
CA VAL A 706 -21.48 -18.50 13.42
C VAL A 706 -22.31 -18.64 12.15
N ALA A 707 -22.74 -19.86 11.79
CA ALA A 707 -23.55 -20.10 10.60
C ALA A 707 -24.86 -19.30 10.61
N ALA A 708 -25.52 -19.20 11.77
CA ALA A 708 -26.73 -18.40 11.93
C ALA A 708 -26.44 -16.89 11.80
N LEU A 709 -25.36 -16.42 12.41
CA LEU A 709 -24.98 -15.00 12.45
C LEU A 709 -24.64 -14.45 11.05
N VAL A 710 -24.01 -15.25 10.18
CA VAL A 710 -23.55 -14.82 8.85
C VAL A 710 -24.49 -15.24 7.70
N ALA A 711 -25.62 -15.90 7.99
CA ALA A 711 -26.49 -16.50 6.99
C ALA A 711 -26.93 -15.53 5.86
N HIS A 712 -27.15 -14.27 6.21
CA HIS A 712 -27.63 -13.21 5.31
C HIS A 712 -26.56 -12.18 4.94
N THR A 713 -25.29 -12.48 5.19
CA THR A 713 -24.17 -11.60 4.85
C THR A 713 -23.45 -12.10 3.60
N ALA A 714 -23.03 -11.18 2.73
CA ALA A 714 -22.15 -11.52 1.61
C ALA A 714 -20.70 -11.69 2.10
N PRO A 715 -19.92 -12.64 1.56
CA PRO A 715 -18.53 -12.81 1.96
C PRO A 715 -17.65 -11.66 1.46
N HIS A 716 -16.63 -11.32 2.24
CA HIS A 716 -15.50 -10.52 1.76
C HIS A 716 -14.71 -11.29 0.69
N VAL A 717 -14.46 -10.65 -0.45
CA VAL A 717 -13.85 -11.27 -1.65
C VAL A 717 -12.79 -10.35 -2.25
N ASP A 718 -11.85 -10.90 -3.01
CA ASP A 718 -10.77 -10.11 -3.63
C ASP A 718 -11.29 -8.98 -4.53
N ASP A 719 -12.32 -9.25 -5.33
CA ASP A 719 -12.85 -8.29 -6.32
C ASP A 719 -13.53 -7.08 -5.67
N LEU A 720 -13.97 -7.21 -4.42
CA LEU A 720 -14.66 -6.14 -3.69
C LEU A 720 -13.88 -5.83 -2.40
N PRO A 721 -12.93 -4.88 -2.43
CA PRO A 721 -12.11 -4.54 -1.27
C PRO A 721 -12.86 -3.71 -0.21
N GLU A 722 -14.14 -3.99 0.01
CA GLU A 722 -15.02 -3.19 0.86
C GLU A 722 -14.52 -3.07 2.30
N VAL A 723 -13.88 -4.11 2.84
CA VAL A 723 -13.35 -4.10 4.20
C VAL A 723 -12.29 -3.01 4.31
N GLU A 724 -11.36 -2.92 3.37
CA GLU A 724 -10.29 -1.91 3.36
C GLU A 724 -10.87 -0.49 3.26
N TYR A 725 -11.82 -0.29 2.34
CA TYR A 725 -12.38 1.03 2.05
C TYR A 725 -13.44 1.51 3.04
N ARG A 726 -14.36 0.65 3.50
CA ARG A 726 -15.41 1.01 4.47
C ARG A 726 -14.82 1.20 5.86
N SER A 727 -13.94 0.29 6.28
CA SER A 727 -13.27 0.39 7.58
C SER A 727 -12.38 1.63 7.64
N GLY A 728 -11.75 1.99 6.52
CA GLY A 728 -10.98 3.23 6.40
C GLY A 728 -11.79 4.52 6.64
N ARG A 729 -13.13 4.47 6.54
CA ARG A 729 -14.04 5.59 6.82
C ARG A 729 -14.43 5.73 8.29
N ILE A 730 -14.12 4.74 9.12
CA ILE A 730 -14.48 4.77 10.54
C ILE A 730 -13.55 5.73 11.27
N LEU A 731 -14.17 6.69 11.97
CA LEU A 731 -13.50 7.69 12.79
C LEU A 731 -13.55 7.30 14.28
N ALA A 732 -14.67 6.75 14.74
CA ALA A 732 -14.89 6.38 16.14
C ALA A 732 -14.48 4.93 16.41
N ARG A 733 -13.19 4.71 16.70
CA ARG A 733 -12.59 3.40 17.02
C ARG A 733 -13.38 2.65 18.10
N GLU A 734 -13.60 3.27 19.26
CA GLU A 734 -14.25 2.62 20.41
C GLU A 734 -15.73 2.31 20.16
N ALA A 735 -16.44 3.18 19.43
CA ALA A 735 -17.83 2.93 19.08
C ALA A 735 -17.96 1.71 18.17
N SER A 736 -17.07 1.57 17.17
CA SER A 736 -17.04 0.39 16.30
C SER A 736 -16.67 -0.89 17.06
N TRP A 737 -15.72 -0.81 18.00
CA TRP A 737 -15.38 -1.92 18.90
C TRP A 737 -16.60 -2.39 19.68
N ARG A 738 -17.26 -1.48 20.40
CA ARG A 738 -18.43 -1.82 21.20
C ARG A 738 -19.56 -2.41 20.35
N ALA A 739 -19.79 -1.89 19.15
CA ALA A 739 -20.83 -2.40 18.25
C ALA A 739 -20.57 -3.87 17.84
N ASN A 740 -19.34 -4.21 17.45
CA ASN A 740 -18.96 -5.58 17.12
C ASN A 740 -19.02 -6.49 18.36
N PHE A 741 -18.52 -6.01 19.50
CA PHE A 741 -18.56 -6.75 20.76
C PHE A 741 -20.00 -7.11 21.17
N GLN A 742 -20.92 -6.14 21.14
CA GLN A 742 -22.33 -6.37 21.47
C GLN A 742 -23.01 -7.33 20.50
N LEU A 743 -22.66 -7.27 19.22
CA LEU A 743 -23.16 -8.19 18.21
C LEU A 743 -22.76 -9.64 18.55
N LEU A 744 -21.48 -9.89 18.85
CA LEU A 744 -21.00 -11.22 19.24
C LEU A 744 -21.59 -11.68 20.58
N MET A 745 -21.65 -10.79 21.57
CA MET A 745 -22.23 -11.08 22.88
C MET A 745 -23.70 -11.53 22.77
N ARG A 746 -24.48 -10.94 21.87
CA ARG A 746 -25.89 -11.34 21.65
C ARG A 746 -26.00 -12.71 20.99
N ALA A 747 -25.08 -13.03 20.09
CA ALA A 747 -25.06 -14.28 19.33
C ALA A 747 -24.40 -15.45 20.07
N ARG A 748 -23.81 -15.23 21.26
CA ARG A 748 -23.00 -16.21 21.99
C ARG A 748 -23.65 -17.58 22.20
N ALA A 749 -22.82 -18.62 22.25
CA ALA A 749 -23.24 -19.99 22.50
C ALA A 749 -23.86 -20.13 23.90
N ARG A 750 -25.09 -20.66 23.97
CA ARG A 750 -25.82 -20.91 25.24
C ARG A 750 -25.85 -22.38 25.65
N HIS A 751 -25.63 -23.28 24.70
CA HIS A 751 -25.61 -24.73 24.93
C HIS A 751 -24.19 -25.25 24.78
N ASP A 752 -23.89 -26.39 25.41
CA ASP A 752 -22.58 -27.03 25.32
C ASP A 752 -22.27 -27.35 23.84
N PRO A 753 -21.25 -26.71 23.26
CA PRO A 753 -20.88 -26.90 21.87
C PRO A 753 -19.79 -27.97 21.70
N PHE A 754 -19.24 -28.53 22.78
CA PHE A 754 -18.09 -29.42 22.73
C PHE A 754 -18.49 -30.90 22.61
N ALA A 755 -17.63 -31.67 21.97
CA ALA A 755 -17.69 -33.12 22.02
C ALA A 755 -16.96 -33.60 23.28
N GLY A 756 -17.71 -34.05 24.28
CA GLY A 756 -17.15 -34.62 25.52
C GLY A 756 -16.45 -33.57 26.39
N PHE A 757 -17.15 -32.47 26.71
CA PHE A 757 -16.64 -31.48 27.67
C PHE A 757 -16.41 -32.14 29.03
N PRO A 758 -15.19 -32.15 29.59
CA PRO A 758 -14.90 -32.84 30.84
C PRO A 758 -15.34 -32.04 32.08
N GLY A 759 -15.67 -30.75 31.91
CA GLY A 759 -16.04 -29.83 32.99
C GLY A 759 -17.54 -29.51 33.05
N ASN A 760 -17.89 -28.47 33.80
CA ASN A 760 -19.27 -27.95 33.85
C ASN A 760 -19.45 -26.76 32.89
N TRP A 761 -20.08 -27.00 31.73
CA TRP A 761 -20.28 -25.96 30.71
C TRP A 761 -21.12 -24.79 31.24
N SER A 762 -22.16 -25.04 32.04
CA SER A 762 -22.99 -23.98 32.60
C SER A 762 -22.17 -23.03 33.47
N ALA A 763 -21.26 -23.57 34.28
CA ALA A 763 -20.35 -22.75 35.10
C ALA A 763 -19.37 -21.93 34.23
N ALA A 764 -18.79 -22.54 33.19
CA ALA A 764 -17.92 -21.85 32.25
C ALA A 764 -18.67 -20.71 31.52
N ALA A 765 -19.88 -20.97 31.05
CA ALA A 765 -20.73 -20.00 30.37
C ALA A 765 -21.14 -18.84 31.30
N GLU A 766 -21.44 -19.10 32.57
CA GLU A 766 -21.73 -18.04 33.56
C GLU A 766 -20.54 -17.13 33.83
N VAL A 767 -19.32 -17.70 33.95
CA VAL A 767 -18.09 -16.92 34.11
C VAL A 767 -17.88 -16.01 32.91
N ARG A 768 -17.96 -16.58 31.69
CA ARG A 768 -17.86 -15.81 30.45
C ARG A 768 -18.90 -14.69 30.39
N ASP A 769 -20.17 -15.01 30.61
CA ASP A 769 -21.28 -14.06 30.46
C ASP A 769 -21.19 -12.88 31.45
N ARG A 770 -20.72 -13.13 32.69
CA ARG A 770 -20.42 -12.07 33.67
C ARG A 770 -19.29 -11.17 33.19
N ALA A 771 -18.20 -11.74 32.68
CA ALA A 771 -17.09 -10.98 32.14
C ALA A 771 -17.51 -10.12 30.94
N LEU A 772 -18.28 -10.69 30.00
CA LEU A 772 -18.79 -9.96 28.83
C LEU A 772 -19.65 -8.74 29.24
N ALA A 773 -20.50 -8.90 30.25
CA ALA A 773 -21.32 -7.79 30.76
C ALA A 773 -20.45 -6.68 31.39
N ALA A 774 -19.44 -7.04 32.17
CA ALA A 774 -18.49 -6.08 32.74
C ALA A 774 -17.69 -5.34 31.65
N HIS A 775 -17.27 -6.05 30.61
CA HIS A 775 -16.56 -5.51 29.46
C HIS A 775 -17.43 -4.54 28.64
N ASP A 776 -18.71 -4.85 28.38
CA ASP A 776 -19.61 -3.90 27.70
C ASP A 776 -19.78 -2.61 28.51
N GLN A 777 -19.89 -2.70 29.84
CA GLN A 777 -19.97 -1.52 30.71
C GLN A 777 -18.67 -0.69 30.69
N ALA A 778 -17.51 -1.35 30.69
CA ALA A 778 -16.22 -0.67 30.55
C ALA A 778 -16.12 0.04 29.19
N LEU A 779 -16.51 -0.62 28.11
CA LEU A 779 -16.56 -0.02 26.77
C LEU A 779 -17.57 1.11 26.67
N ALA A 780 -18.72 1.00 27.32
CA ALA A 780 -19.71 2.07 27.38
C ALA A 780 -19.12 3.36 27.96
N ARG A 781 -18.35 3.24 29.06
CA ARG A 781 -17.69 4.37 29.70
C ARG A 781 -16.61 4.98 28.81
N ARG A 782 -15.81 4.17 28.12
CA ARG A 782 -14.81 4.65 27.16
C ARG A 782 -15.47 5.46 26.03
N VAL A 783 -16.50 4.90 25.40
CA VAL A 783 -17.28 5.56 24.34
C VAL A 783 -17.91 6.87 24.80
N ALA A 784 -18.37 6.97 26.05
CA ALA A 784 -18.97 8.20 26.59
C ALA A 784 -17.94 9.28 26.98
N SER A 785 -16.66 8.92 27.14
CA SER A 785 -15.58 9.82 27.56
C SER A 785 -14.88 10.55 26.42
N ARG A 786 -15.19 10.20 25.17
CA ARG A 786 -14.65 10.80 23.94
C ARG A 786 -15.77 11.46 23.14
#